data_AF-A0A927NFA2-F1
#
_entry.id   AF-A0A927NFA2-F1
#
_cell.length_a   1.000
_cell.length_b   1.000
_cell.length_c   1.000
_cell.angle_alpha   90.00
_cell.angle_beta   90.00
_cell.angle_gamma   90.00
#
_symmetry.space_group_name_H-M   'P 1'
#
loop_
_entity.id
_entity.type
_entity.pdbx_description
1 polymer ?
#
loop_
_entity_poly.entity_id
_entity_poly.type
_entity_poly.pdbx_seq_one_letter_code
_entity_poly.pdbx_strand_id
1 'polypeptide(L)'
;MRGEKMKKKTTEIATNTSSGAEKVETIEKQAKTTAQNGAEHAKKTMKTIKTQANKASDGVRETNTVKNTAKEEAALGNGKEKVNTPPHGLAEKEAAVAKARVEVALTRKEMQEQKKAERLKRMEEKKIKAEKLAAEKKAKAEKKMAERKAMAEKRLAERKARLEKKKAEREEMIRERAHEKANRHQEHHKKKTAKANQKAERANKREKKHRNEGGERNKGYGGWLAAVIALGTVTLALTTALTVGAVEMKKAKTGLLSSHRGTMYELTGVMEHVDDDLERVRVSNSSVQQSRILTDLLVQARLAEMDLERLPFTAEEDGSISAFINKTAAECERMLQKLRQGGTLSDADFEKLEQLYEKNHAIRGELDALIGQMTDKDIMEYLKDGMGSIGDSLNKMREITMEKGREIMDKAKDIVTGEKAKQNVMKEEEDCKKIQPTEAEALCNKYFSDYNIKDFQCVGETTSRMTMAYNVQGYDENGTLLFAEIDQKTGALIRFDYYEDCNQNTFDIQNAERIAEEFLDKLGYDDMEVVRFQENGTMTDFIFVYEDDDVAYYPDEVHVKICRSRGVVTGFDASKYLENHKERKEMKVALSLGDAYEKLHEKLTVESSRLAVLKMGREERAAYEFLCSYEGEMYFVYVDANTGEEVSIINARTV
;
A
#
# COMPACT_ATOMS: atom_id res chain seq x y z
N MET A 1 37.98 19.58 -78.89
CA MET A 1 38.90 18.73 -79.71
C MET A 1 38.41 17.29 -79.67
N ARG A 2 38.95 16.39 -80.52
CA ARG A 2 38.64 14.93 -80.47
C ARG A 2 39.38 14.26 -79.30
N GLY A 3 38.82 13.16 -78.78
CA GLY A 3 39.43 12.25 -77.81
C GLY A 3 38.47 11.12 -77.46
N GLU A 4 38.93 9.87 -77.35
CA GLU A 4 38.07 8.68 -77.30
C GLU A 4 38.02 7.96 -75.93
N LYS A 5 36.87 7.30 -75.69
CA LYS A 5 36.67 6.03 -74.96
C LYS A 5 37.45 5.80 -73.64
N MET A 6 36.68 5.57 -72.56
CA MET A 6 36.52 4.17 -72.10
C MET A 6 35.30 3.91 -71.19
N LYS A 7 34.77 2.68 -71.33
CA LYS A 7 33.92 1.89 -70.41
C LYS A 7 32.64 2.55 -69.85
N LYS A 8 31.49 2.07 -70.33
CA LYS A 8 30.21 2.12 -69.58
C LYS A 8 30.41 1.44 -68.21
N LYS A 9 29.93 2.08 -67.15
CA LYS A 9 29.56 1.41 -65.89
C LYS A 9 28.10 1.77 -65.65
N THR A 10 27.20 0.79 -65.69
CA THR A 10 25.77 1.03 -65.48
C THR A 10 25.54 1.24 -64.00
N THR A 11 25.22 2.47 -63.59
CA THR A 11 24.86 2.78 -62.20
C THR A 11 23.37 2.50 -62.03
N GLU A 12 23.04 1.37 -61.43
CA GLU A 12 21.66 1.08 -61.01
C GLU A 12 21.28 2.03 -59.87
N ILE A 13 20.18 2.75 -60.03
CA ILE A 13 19.63 3.63 -58.98
C ILE A 13 18.77 2.74 -58.08
N ALA A 14 19.38 2.20 -57.03
CA ALA A 14 18.68 1.38 -56.04
C ALA A 14 17.62 2.22 -55.29
N THR A 15 16.35 1.96 -55.56
CA THR A 15 15.22 2.61 -54.86
C THR A 15 15.07 2.04 -53.46
N ASN A 16 15.69 2.72 -52.50
CA ASN A 16 15.84 2.25 -51.12
C ASN A 16 14.49 2.23 -50.37
N THR A 17 13.77 1.13 -50.50
CA THR A 17 12.54 0.81 -49.77
C THR A 17 12.83 -0.39 -48.88
N SER A 18 13.36 -0.13 -47.67
CA SER A 18 13.78 -1.17 -46.74
C SER A 18 12.55 -1.97 -46.26
N SER A 19 12.42 -3.18 -46.79
CA SER A 19 11.38 -4.14 -46.44
C SER A 19 11.65 -4.72 -45.05
N GLY A 20 10.58 -5.10 -44.33
CA GLY A 20 10.68 -5.63 -42.96
C GLY A 20 11.55 -6.88 -42.81
N ALA A 21 11.84 -7.59 -43.90
CA ALA A 21 12.67 -8.80 -43.92
C ALA A 21 14.10 -8.58 -43.38
N GLU A 22 14.77 -7.47 -43.73
CA GLU A 22 16.16 -7.22 -43.28
C GLU A 22 16.27 -7.06 -41.76
N LYS A 23 15.23 -6.48 -41.13
CA LYS A 23 15.17 -6.32 -39.67
C LYS A 23 14.98 -7.67 -38.96
N VAL A 24 14.16 -8.56 -39.51
CA VAL A 24 13.98 -9.92 -38.98
C VAL A 24 15.28 -10.74 -39.11
N GLU A 25 15.95 -10.71 -40.27
CA GLU A 25 17.24 -11.39 -40.44
C GLU A 25 18.33 -10.88 -39.48
N THR A 26 18.35 -9.57 -39.20
CA THR A 26 19.30 -8.95 -38.27
C THR A 26 19.02 -9.38 -36.83
N ILE A 27 17.75 -9.41 -36.42
CA ILE A 27 17.33 -9.88 -35.09
C ILE A 27 17.62 -11.38 -34.94
N GLU A 28 17.37 -12.21 -35.96
CA GLU A 28 17.74 -13.63 -35.93
C GLU A 28 19.26 -13.84 -35.78
N LYS A 29 20.09 -13.07 -36.49
CA LYS A 29 21.55 -13.17 -36.41
C LYS A 29 22.05 -12.75 -35.02
N GLN A 30 21.45 -11.72 -34.41
CA GLN A 30 21.72 -11.36 -33.02
C GLN A 30 21.27 -12.45 -32.03
N ALA A 31 20.04 -12.97 -32.17
CA ALA A 31 19.53 -14.05 -31.31
C ALA A 31 20.38 -15.33 -31.38
N LYS A 32 20.81 -15.74 -32.59
CA LYS A 32 21.71 -16.90 -32.79
C LYS A 32 23.09 -16.67 -32.16
N THR A 33 23.61 -15.45 -32.20
CA THR A 33 24.88 -15.08 -31.54
C THR A 33 24.75 -15.15 -30.01
N THR A 34 23.69 -14.58 -29.44
CA THR A 34 23.40 -14.65 -27.99
C THR A 34 23.21 -16.10 -27.51
N ALA A 35 22.52 -16.93 -28.29
CA ALA A 35 22.33 -18.35 -27.99
C ALA A 35 23.64 -19.15 -27.99
N GLN A 36 24.55 -18.88 -28.95
CA GLN A 36 25.88 -19.51 -28.96
C GLN A 36 26.72 -19.11 -27.75
N ASN A 37 26.74 -17.82 -27.39
CA ASN A 37 27.46 -17.32 -26.22
C ASN A 37 26.94 -17.94 -24.91
N GLY A 38 25.61 -18.07 -24.77
CA GLY A 38 24.99 -18.77 -23.63
C GLY A 38 25.36 -20.25 -23.55
N ALA A 39 25.36 -20.96 -24.69
CA ALA A 39 25.75 -22.37 -24.76
C ALA A 39 27.23 -22.62 -24.42
N GLU A 40 28.13 -21.69 -24.77
CA GLU A 40 29.54 -21.78 -24.39
C GLU A 40 29.75 -21.49 -22.89
N HIS A 41 29.02 -20.52 -22.33
CA HIS A 41 29.01 -20.27 -20.88
C HIS A 41 28.51 -21.50 -20.10
N ALA A 42 27.41 -22.12 -20.52
CA ALA A 42 26.90 -23.35 -19.89
C ALA A 42 27.92 -24.50 -19.92
N LYS A 43 28.66 -24.68 -21.03
CA LYS A 43 29.75 -25.66 -21.12
C LYS A 43 30.92 -25.35 -20.19
N LYS A 44 31.26 -24.08 -19.96
CA LYS A 44 32.24 -23.67 -18.93
C LYS A 44 31.75 -24.05 -17.53
N THR A 45 30.53 -23.67 -17.16
CA THR A 45 29.96 -23.94 -15.83
C THR A 45 29.88 -25.44 -15.51
N MET A 46 29.41 -26.28 -16.45
CA MET A 46 29.40 -27.74 -16.25
C MET A 46 30.80 -28.34 -16.05
N LYS A 47 31.84 -27.75 -16.67
CA LYS A 47 33.22 -28.22 -16.50
C LYS A 47 33.79 -27.87 -15.11
N THR A 48 33.40 -26.73 -14.55
CA THR A 48 33.72 -26.36 -13.17
C THR A 48 33.05 -27.31 -12.17
N ILE A 49 31.73 -27.56 -12.33
CA ILE A 49 30.95 -28.43 -11.43
C ILE A 49 31.53 -29.86 -11.38
N LYS A 50 31.87 -30.46 -12.53
CA LYS A 50 32.53 -31.78 -12.58
C LYS A 50 33.91 -31.82 -11.92
N THR A 51 34.57 -30.67 -11.72
CA THR A 51 35.90 -30.60 -11.08
C THR A 51 35.80 -30.49 -9.55
N GLN A 52 34.66 -30.06 -9.01
CA GLN A 52 34.41 -30.02 -7.55
C GLN A 52 33.80 -31.33 -7.01
N ALA A 53 32.97 -32.02 -7.80
CA ALA A 53 32.37 -33.30 -7.39
C ALA A 53 33.40 -34.40 -7.04
N ASN A 54 34.54 -34.44 -7.74
CA ASN A 54 35.61 -35.44 -7.54
C ASN A 54 36.58 -35.13 -6.38
N LYS A 55 36.22 -34.28 -5.42
CA LYS A 55 37.05 -33.96 -4.24
C LYS A 55 36.38 -34.15 -2.88
N ALA A 56 35.16 -34.71 -2.84
CA ALA A 56 34.38 -34.92 -1.62
C ALA A 56 34.22 -36.42 -1.25
N SER A 57 35.06 -37.31 -1.79
CA SER A 57 34.89 -38.76 -1.68
C SER A 57 36.20 -39.53 -1.47
N ASP A 58 37.09 -39.05 -0.60
CA ASP A 58 38.23 -39.82 -0.09
C ASP A 58 38.63 -39.37 1.32
N GLY A 59 38.69 -40.32 2.26
CA GLY A 59 38.92 -40.06 3.70
C GLY A 59 37.62 -39.88 4.50
N VAL A 60 37.41 -40.49 5.68
CA VAL A 60 38.27 -41.42 6.45
C VAL A 60 37.52 -42.69 6.85
N ARG A 61 38.29 -43.78 6.86
CA ARG A 61 37.96 -45.17 7.17
C ARG A 61 37.61 -45.40 8.64
N GLU A 62 36.53 -46.13 8.92
CA GLU A 62 36.46 -46.98 10.11
C GLU A 62 35.80 -48.34 9.78
N THR A 63 36.11 -49.37 10.58
CA THR A 63 35.98 -50.78 10.19
C THR A 63 34.74 -51.46 10.77
N ASN A 64 34.00 -52.18 9.92
CA ASN A 64 32.89 -53.03 10.36
C ASN A 64 33.18 -54.50 10.02
N THR A 65 33.61 -55.28 11.02
CA THR A 65 34.09 -56.66 10.82
C THR A 65 32.92 -57.63 10.74
N VAL A 66 33.02 -58.54 9.76
CA VAL A 66 32.03 -59.53 9.29
C VAL A 66 31.21 -60.21 10.40
N LYS A 67 29.90 -60.33 10.10
CA LYS A 67 28.87 -61.17 10.74
C LYS A 67 29.40 -62.47 11.37
N ASN A 68 28.88 -62.79 12.55
CA ASN A 68 28.76 -64.17 13.03
C ASN A 68 27.27 -64.56 13.07
N THR A 69 26.92 -65.77 12.63
CA THR A 69 25.53 -66.24 12.46
C THR A 69 25.36 -67.66 12.94
N ALA A 70 24.23 -67.99 13.61
CA ALA A 70 23.90 -69.36 13.99
C ALA A 70 22.38 -69.64 14.09
N LYS A 71 21.85 -70.35 13.09
CA LYS A 71 20.80 -71.39 13.15
C LYS A 71 20.79 -72.07 11.76
N GLU A 72 21.25 -73.31 11.62
CA GLU A 72 20.55 -74.58 11.93
C GLU A 72 19.30 -74.84 11.07
N GLU A 73 19.35 -75.85 10.20
CA GLU A 73 18.58 -77.12 10.36
C GLU A 73 18.91 -78.16 9.24
N ALA A 74 18.38 -79.39 9.41
CA ALA A 74 18.13 -80.45 8.40
C ALA A 74 19.27 -81.34 7.80
N ALA A 75 19.51 -82.47 8.50
CA ALA A 75 19.21 -83.86 8.06
C ALA A 75 20.01 -84.67 6.98
N LEU A 76 20.49 -85.84 7.45
CA LEU A 76 20.53 -87.20 6.83
C LEU A 76 21.45 -87.55 5.62
N GLY A 77 22.30 -88.59 5.80
CA GLY A 77 23.03 -89.30 4.73
C GLY A 77 23.99 -90.40 5.22
N ASN A 78 23.63 -91.67 5.05
CA ASN A 78 24.35 -92.92 5.45
C ASN A 78 25.89 -92.98 5.25
N GLY A 79 26.59 -93.78 6.09
CA GLY A 79 27.72 -94.60 5.60
C GLY A 79 28.87 -94.98 6.55
N LYS A 80 28.75 -96.15 7.21
CA LYS A 80 29.83 -97.13 7.59
C LYS A 80 31.24 -96.60 7.97
N GLU A 81 31.69 -96.71 9.23
CA GLU A 81 32.14 -97.95 9.93
C GLU A 81 33.67 -98.22 9.83
N LYS A 82 34.43 -97.92 10.89
CA LYS A 82 35.59 -98.73 11.34
C LYS A 82 36.09 -98.39 12.76
N VAL A 83 35.69 -99.24 13.70
CA VAL A 83 36.45 -99.78 14.85
C VAL A 83 37.72 -99.04 15.30
N ASN A 84 37.70 -98.45 16.51
CA ASN A 84 38.42 -99.03 17.66
C ASN A 84 37.90 -98.53 19.01
N THR A 85 38.11 -99.31 20.07
CA THR A 85 37.52 -99.12 21.42
C THR A 85 38.39 -98.31 22.40
N PRO A 86 37.82 -97.78 23.51
CA PRO A 86 38.44 -96.75 24.35
C PRO A 86 38.99 -97.28 25.70
N PRO A 87 39.48 -96.38 26.58
CA PRO A 87 39.35 -96.51 28.03
C PRO A 87 38.28 -95.57 28.62
N HIS A 88 37.72 -95.93 29.79
CA HIS A 88 36.60 -95.25 30.46
C HIS A 88 36.98 -93.92 31.16
N GLY A 89 35.99 -93.03 31.39
CA GLY A 89 36.13 -91.99 32.42
C GLY A 89 35.09 -90.85 32.50
N LEU A 90 34.42 -90.45 31.40
CA LEU A 90 33.79 -89.11 31.32
C LEU A 90 32.25 -89.05 31.22
N ALA A 91 31.59 -90.13 30.79
CA ALA A 91 30.21 -90.09 30.27
C ALA A 91 29.14 -89.47 31.22
N GLU A 92 29.19 -89.75 32.53
CA GLU A 92 28.15 -89.29 33.46
C GLU A 92 28.19 -87.78 33.72
N LYS A 93 29.38 -87.18 33.77
CA LYS A 93 29.55 -85.74 34.01
C LYS A 93 29.14 -84.93 32.79
N GLU A 94 29.44 -85.41 31.59
CA GLU A 94 29.05 -84.75 30.35
C GLU A 94 27.52 -84.80 30.15
N ALA A 95 26.87 -85.92 30.46
CA ALA A 95 25.41 -86.06 30.39
C ALA A 95 24.68 -85.11 31.36
N ALA A 96 25.20 -84.92 32.57
CA ALA A 96 24.63 -83.97 33.54
C ALA A 96 24.78 -82.51 33.06
N VAL A 97 25.97 -82.12 32.58
CA VAL A 97 26.23 -80.77 32.05
C VAL A 97 25.40 -80.49 30.79
N ALA A 98 25.18 -81.49 29.93
CA ALA A 98 24.32 -81.36 28.75
C ALA A 98 22.86 -81.04 29.13
N LYS A 99 22.28 -81.77 30.09
CA LYS A 99 20.91 -81.52 30.57
C LYS A 99 20.75 -80.11 31.16
N ALA A 100 21.66 -79.71 32.06
CA ALA A 100 21.63 -78.38 32.66
C ALA A 100 21.77 -77.25 31.62
N ARG A 101 22.56 -77.44 30.55
CA ARG A 101 22.67 -76.48 29.45
C ARG A 101 21.37 -76.33 28.65
N VAL A 102 20.62 -77.40 28.43
CA VAL A 102 19.31 -77.35 27.73
C VAL A 102 18.28 -76.62 28.59
N GLU A 103 18.22 -76.90 29.89
CA GLU A 103 17.30 -76.26 30.84
C GLU A 103 17.57 -74.75 30.98
N VAL A 104 18.83 -74.35 31.05
CA VAL A 104 19.26 -72.93 31.02
C VAL A 104 18.98 -72.27 29.67
N ALA A 105 19.00 -73.02 28.56
CA ALA A 105 18.65 -72.48 27.23
C ALA A 105 17.14 -72.26 27.07
N LEU A 106 16.30 -73.19 27.57
CA LEU A 106 14.84 -73.08 27.55
C LEU A 106 14.36 -71.89 28.40
N THR A 107 14.75 -71.84 29.68
CA THR A 107 14.40 -70.73 30.58
C THR A 107 14.88 -69.36 30.07
N ARG A 108 16.05 -69.31 29.40
CA ARG A 108 16.54 -68.09 28.73
C ARG A 108 15.70 -67.69 27.51
N LYS A 109 15.17 -68.65 26.74
CA LYS A 109 14.26 -68.41 25.61
C LYS A 109 12.91 -67.89 26.09
N GLU A 110 12.34 -68.52 27.12
CA GLU A 110 11.08 -68.07 27.77
C GLU A 110 11.21 -66.65 28.31
N MET A 111 12.30 -66.34 29.01
CA MET A 111 12.58 -64.98 29.50
C MET A 111 12.73 -63.95 28.34
N GLN A 112 13.25 -64.35 27.18
CA GLN A 112 13.31 -63.49 26.00
C GLN A 112 11.93 -63.28 25.36
N GLU A 113 11.08 -64.31 25.33
CA GLU A 113 9.72 -64.22 24.80
C GLU A 113 8.80 -63.39 25.72
N GLN A 114 8.91 -63.55 27.03
CA GLN A 114 8.27 -62.67 28.02
C GLN A 114 8.70 -61.21 27.84
N LYS A 115 10.01 -60.93 27.73
CA LYS A 115 10.53 -59.56 27.51
C LYS A 115 10.15 -58.97 26.15
N LYS A 116 9.86 -59.80 25.13
CA LYS A 116 9.27 -59.35 23.86
C LYS A 116 7.79 -58.99 24.03
N ALA A 117 7.01 -59.83 24.71
CA ALA A 117 5.59 -59.57 24.98
C ALA A 117 5.38 -58.32 25.85
N GLU A 118 6.20 -58.13 26.89
CA GLU A 118 6.21 -56.93 27.73
C GLU A 118 6.53 -55.67 26.92
N ARG A 119 7.54 -55.73 26.03
CA ARG A 119 7.86 -54.64 25.11
C ARG A 119 6.71 -54.33 24.13
N LEU A 120 5.99 -55.33 23.63
CA LEU A 120 4.82 -55.12 22.78
C LEU A 120 3.72 -54.37 23.54
N LYS A 121 3.31 -54.87 24.71
CA LYS A 121 2.30 -54.22 25.57
C LYS A 121 2.68 -52.78 25.89
N ARG A 122 3.94 -52.51 26.26
CA ARG A 122 4.44 -51.16 26.56
C ARG A 122 4.48 -50.22 25.34
N MET A 123 4.57 -50.76 24.12
CA MET A 123 4.43 -49.96 22.89
C MET A 123 2.96 -49.69 22.54
N GLU A 124 2.08 -50.65 22.80
CA GLU A 124 0.64 -50.56 22.58
C GLU A 124 -0.02 -49.58 23.57
N GLU A 125 0.32 -49.65 24.87
CA GLU A 125 -0.04 -48.63 25.86
C GLU A 125 0.42 -47.23 25.48
N LYS A 126 1.61 -47.10 24.87
CA LYS A 126 2.12 -45.82 24.37
C LYS A 126 1.31 -45.27 23.20
N LYS A 127 0.91 -46.13 22.25
CA LYS A 127 0.01 -45.75 21.15
C LYS A 127 -1.34 -45.25 21.70
N ILE A 128 -1.97 -46.05 22.56
CA ILE A 128 -3.27 -45.71 23.17
C ILE A 128 -3.19 -44.37 23.96
N LYS A 129 -2.08 -44.11 24.67
CA LYS A 129 -1.87 -42.82 25.34
C LYS A 129 -1.64 -41.66 24.37
N ALA A 130 -0.91 -41.86 23.27
CA ALA A 130 -0.71 -40.84 22.25
C ALA A 130 -2.01 -40.52 21.48
N GLU A 131 -2.78 -41.55 21.12
CA GLU A 131 -4.10 -41.43 20.46
C GLU A 131 -5.11 -40.70 21.35
N LYS A 132 -5.16 -41.02 22.65
CA LYS A 132 -5.98 -40.28 23.62
C LYS A 132 -5.57 -38.81 23.74
N LEU A 133 -4.28 -38.52 23.82
CA LEU A 133 -3.78 -37.14 23.89
C LEU A 133 -4.06 -36.36 22.59
N ALA A 134 -4.00 -37.02 21.43
CA ALA A 134 -4.35 -36.42 20.14
C ALA A 134 -5.87 -36.15 20.04
N ALA A 135 -6.71 -37.09 20.49
CA ALA A 135 -8.16 -36.91 20.55
C ALA A 135 -8.57 -35.80 21.53
N GLU A 136 -7.93 -35.71 22.70
CA GLU A 136 -8.16 -34.63 23.68
C GLU A 136 -7.76 -33.26 23.13
N LYS A 137 -6.59 -33.16 22.47
CA LYS A 137 -6.18 -31.93 21.77
C LYS A 137 -7.15 -31.54 20.66
N LYS A 138 -7.61 -32.50 19.87
CA LYS A 138 -8.59 -32.28 18.80
C LYS A 138 -9.93 -31.78 19.37
N ALA A 139 -10.48 -32.46 20.39
CA ALA A 139 -11.72 -32.05 21.05
C ALA A 139 -11.61 -30.66 21.70
N LYS A 140 -10.44 -30.30 22.27
CA LYS A 140 -10.19 -28.96 22.81
C LYS A 140 -10.12 -27.88 21.73
N ALA A 141 -9.57 -28.19 20.56
CA ALA A 141 -9.56 -27.31 19.40
C ALA A 141 -10.97 -27.15 18.78
N GLU A 142 -11.72 -28.24 18.63
CA GLU A 142 -13.11 -28.23 18.16
C GLU A 142 -14.02 -27.44 19.11
N LYS A 143 -13.83 -27.58 20.44
CA LYS A 143 -14.53 -26.76 21.45
C LYS A 143 -14.18 -25.28 21.32
N LYS A 144 -12.89 -24.91 21.21
CA LYS A 144 -12.47 -23.52 20.96
C LYS A 144 -13.07 -22.96 19.67
N MET A 145 -13.12 -23.73 18.58
CA MET A 145 -13.75 -23.32 17.32
C MET A 145 -15.26 -23.10 17.46
N ALA A 146 -15.96 -23.95 18.21
CA ALA A 146 -17.38 -23.77 18.49
C ALA A 146 -17.64 -22.53 19.36
N GLU A 147 -16.80 -22.28 20.37
CA GLU A 147 -16.87 -21.10 21.23
C GLU A 147 -16.59 -19.81 20.45
N ARG A 148 -15.58 -19.80 19.57
CA ARG A 148 -15.31 -18.68 18.64
C ARG A 148 -16.49 -18.42 17.70
N LYS A 149 -17.06 -19.45 17.07
CA LYS A 149 -18.23 -19.29 16.19
C LYS A 149 -19.44 -18.72 16.91
N ALA A 150 -19.75 -19.20 18.12
CA ALA A 150 -20.84 -18.64 18.93
C ALA A 150 -20.59 -17.18 19.34
N MET A 151 -19.33 -16.81 19.62
CA MET A 151 -18.95 -15.43 19.94
C MET A 151 -19.02 -14.52 18.70
N ALA A 152 -18.58 -14.99 17.53
CA ALA A 152 -18.69 -14.29 16.26
C ALA A 152 -20.16 -14.08 15.85
N GLU A 153 -21.01 -15.11 15.96
CA GLU A 153 -22.45 -15.01 15.72
C GLU A 153 -23.12 -13.99 16.67
N LYS A 154 -22.68 -13.91 17.93
CA LYS A 154 -23.14 -12.89 18.90
C LYS A 154 -22.65 -11.48 18.52
N ARG A 155 -21.35 -11.28 18.29
CA ARG A 155 -20.77 -9.99 17.83
C ARG A 155 -21.49 -9.50 16.56
N LEU A 156 -21.73 -10.38 15.59
CA LEU A 156 -22.48 -10.10 14.35
C LEU A 156 -23.93 -9.66 14.61
N ALA A 157 -24.63 -10.31 15.56
CA ALA A 157 -26.02 -9.96 15.91
C ALA A 157 -26.12 -8.59 16.59
N GLU A 158 -25.25 -8.31 17.57
CA GLU A 158 -25.19 -7.02 18.27
C GLU A 158 -24.78 -5.88 17.33
N ARG A 159 -23.82 -6.14 16.43
CA ARG A 159 -23.38 -5.20 15.39
C ARG A 159 -24.46 -4.90 14.36
N LYS A 160 -25.24 -5.90 13.92
CA LYS A 160 -26.42 -5.70 13.05
C LYS A 160 -27.48 -4.82 13.72
N ALA A 161 -27.79 -5.05 15.00
CA ALA A 161 -28.73 -4.21 15.74
C ALA A 161 -28.24 -2.75 15.86
N ARG A 162 -26.94 -2.53 16.09
CA ARG A 162 -26.32 -1.19 16.12
C ARG A 162 -26.39 -0.49 14.75
N LEU A 163 -26.21 -1.21 13.65
CA LEU A 163 -26.29 -0.69 12.28
C LEU A 163 -27.73 -0.35 11.86
N GLU A 164 -28.71 -1.21 12.18
CA GLU A 164 -30.13 -0.93 11.91
C GLU A 164 -30.60 0.34 12.63
N LYS A 165 -30.21 0.52 13.90
CA LYS A 165 -30.50 1.74 14.67
C LYS A 165 -29.92 2.99 14.00
N LYS A 166 -28.61 3.02 13.72
CA LYS A 166 -27.96 4.16 13.04
C LYS A 166 -28.53 4.44 11.65
N LYS A 167 -29.01 3.42 10.95
CA LYS A 167 -29.68 3.58 9.65
C LYS A 167 -31.03 4.28 9.78
N ALA A 168 -31.86 3.89 10.75
CA ALA A 168 -33.16 4.54 11.00
C ALA A 168 -32.99 6.03 11.34
N GLU A 169 -32.05 6.34 12.24
CA GLU A 169 -31.70 7.71 12.65
C GLU A 169 -31.23 8.56 11.45
N ARG A 170 -30.41 7.98 10.56
CA ARG A 170 -29.93 8.63 9.32
C ARG A 170 -31.06 8.86 8.31
N GLU A 171 -31.99 7.92 8.15
CA GLU A 171 -33.12 8.04 7.23
C GLU A 171 -34.16 9.08 7.70
N GLU A 172 -34.26 9.35 9.00
CA GLU A 172 -35.08 10.44 9.55
C GLU A 172 -34.43 11.81 9.27
N MET A 173 -33.16 11.98 9.62
CA MET A 173 -32.38 13.21 9.37
C MET A 173 -32.35 13.62 7.88
N ILE A 174 -32.27 12.65 6.96
CA ILE A 174 -32.31 12.91 5.51
C ILE A 174 -33.67 13.48 5.07
N ARG A 175 -34.78 13.02 5.66
CA ARG A 175 -36.13 13.50 5.33
C ARG A 175 -36.35 14.94 5.77
N GLU A 176 -35.87 15.32 6.95
CA GLU A 176 -35.93 16.71 7.42
C GLU A 176 -35.08 17.65 6.54
N ARG A 177 -33.81 17.29 6.29
CA ARG A 177 -32.88 18.09 5.47
C ARG A 177 -33.36 18.24 4.02
N ALA A 178 -34.07 17.25 3.47
CA ALA A 178 -34.71 17.36 2.15
C ALA A 178 -35.84 18.40 2.14
N HIS A 179 -36.67 18.43 3.18
CA HIS A 179 -37.76 19.41 3.34
C HIS A 179 -37.22 20.85 3.43
N GLU A 180 -36.11 21.05 4.14
CA GLU A 180 -35.45 22.35 4.27
C GLU A 180 -34.80 22.84 2.95
N LYS A 181 -34.18 21.92 2.17
CA LYS A 181 -33.61 22.23 0.84
C LYS A 181 -34.69 22.62 -0.18
N ALA A 182 -35.87 21.98 -0.16
CA ALA A 182 -36.98 22.32 -1.05
C ALA A 182 -37.45 23.77 -0.90
N ASN A 183 -37.58 24.25 0.34
CA ASN A 183 -37.95 25.63 0.65
C ASN A 183 -36.92 26.65 0.12
N ARG A 184 -35.62 26.40 0.33
CA ARG A 184 -34.53 27.27 -0.15
C ARG A 184 -34.48 27.34 -1.70
N HIS A 185 -34.89 26.29 -2.40
CA HIS A 185 -34.94 26.31 -3.87
C HIS A 185 -36.08 27.21 -4.43
N GLN A 186 -37.25 27.24 -3.79
CA GLN A 186 -38.35 28.14 -4.21
C GLN A 186 -38.00 29.63 -4.05
N GLU A 187 -37.31 29.97 -2.97
CA GLU A 187 -36.71 31.30 -2.72
C GLU A 187 -35.78 31.74 -3.87
N HIS A 188 -34.83 30.88 -4.24
CA HIS A 188 -33.84 31.19 -5.26
C HIS A 188 -34.43 31.34 -6.66
N HIS A 189 -35.44 30.54 -7.01
CA HIS A 189 -36.11 30.63 -8.31
C HIS A 189 -36.82 31.98 -8.51
N LYS A 190 -37.47 32.51 -7.47
CA LYS A 190 -38.09 33.85 -7.47
C LYS A 190 -37.06 34.98 -7.66
N LYS A 191 -35.85 34.80 -7.11
CA LYS A 191 -34.74 35.77 -7.22
C LYS A 191 -34.03 35.72 -8.58
N LYS A 192 -34.03 34.59 -9.30
CA LYS A 192 -33.45 34.46 -10.66
C LYS A 192 -34.32 35.09 -11.75
N THR A 193 -35.64 34.88 -11.75
CA THR A 193 -36.54 35.39 -12.81
C THR A 193 -36.57 36.91 -12.88
N ALA A 194 -36.57 37.60 -11.74
CA ALA A 194 -36.50 39.06 -11.67
C ALA A 194 -35.25 39.67 -12.34
N LYS A 195 -34.10 38.98 -12.25
CA LYS A 195 -32.83 39.44 -12.86
C LYS A 195 -32.75 39.19 -14.38
N ALA A 196 -33.50 38.22 -14.91
CA ALA A 196 -33.49 37.88 -16.34
C ALA A 196 -34.13 39.00 -17.18
N ASN A 197 -35.33 39.45 -16.81
CA ASN A 197 -36.07 40.48 -17.55
C ASN A 197 -35.28 41.79 -17.66
N GLN A 198 -34.60 42.20 -16.58
CA GLN A 198 -33.78 43.42 -16.53
C GLN A 198 -32.50 43.35 -17.40
N LYS A 199 -32.09 42.15 -17.84
CA LYS A 199 -30.92 41.93 -18.70
C LYS A 199 -31.29 41.98 -20.20
N ALA A 200 -32.46 41.45 -20.56
CA ALA A 200 -32.98 41.49 -21.94
C ALA A 200 -33.17 42.92 -22.46
N GLU A 201 -33.73 43.81 -21.64
CA GLU A 201 -33.98 45.22 -21.97
C GLU A 201 -32.70 46.01 -22.33
N ARG A 202 -31.54 45.54 -21.84
CA ARG A 202 -30.22 46.16 -22.08
C ARG A 202 -29.52 45.64 -23.34
N ALA A 203 -29.94 44.50 -23.88
CA ALA A 203 -29.37 43.92 -25.11
C ALA A 203 -29.78 44.70 -26.36
N ASN A 204 -31.09 44.96 -26.53
CA ASN A 204 -31.68 45.65 -27.69
C ASN A 204 -31.13 47.08 -27.96
N LYS A 205 -30.37 47.66 -27.04
CA LYS A 205 -29.70 48.97 -27.22
C LYS A 205 -28.31 48.89 -27.85
N ARG A 206 -27.71 47.69 -28.00
CA ARG A 206 -26.30 47.53 -28.44
C ARG A 206 -26.09 47.08 -29.89
N GLU A 207 -27.06 46.42 -30.54
CA GLU A 207 -26.91 45.92 -31.91
C GLU A 207 -26.90 46.99 -33.02
N LYS A 208 -27.22 48.25 -32.72
CA LYS A 208 -27.36 49.32 -33.74
C LYS A 208 -26.05 50.02 -34.14
N LYS A 209 -24.88 49.45 -33.86
CA LYS A 209 -23.58 50.08 -34.19
C LYS A 209 -22.51 49.09 -34.67
N HIS A 210 -21.88 49.47 -35.79
CA HIS A 210 -20.68 48.89 -36.45
C HIS A 210 -20.88 47.59 -37.27
N ARG A 211 -20.64 47.73 -38.58
CA ARG A 211 -20.49 46.71 -39.63
C ARG A 211 -19.59 47.32 -40.75
N ASN A 212 -18.99 46.49 -41.61
CA ASN A 212 -18.07 46.81 -42.73
C ASN A 212 -16.62 47.15 -42.28
N GLU A 213 -15.52 46.95 -43.03
CA GLU A 213 -15.03 46.00 -44.09
C GLU A 213 -13.48 46.24 -44.24
N GLY A 214 -12.62 45.54 -44.99
CA GLY A 214 -12.68 44.36 -45.88
C GLY A 214 -11.58 44.44 -46.98
N GLY A 215 -10.77 43.40 -47.26
CA GLY A 215 -9.69 43.46 -48.30
C GLY A 215 -8.79 42.21 -48.51
N GLU A 216 -7.89 42.26 -49.51
CA GLU A 216 -7.06 41.13 -50.05
C GLU A 216 -5.64 41.56 -50.53
N ARG A 217 -4.56 40.72 -50.57
CA ARG A 217 -4.09 39.68 -51.55
C ARG A 217 -3.90 40.18 -53.01
N ASN A 218 -2.95 39.76 -53.86
CA ASN A 218 -1.73 38.89 -53.87
C ASN A 218 -0.76 39.43 -54.98
N LYS A 219 0.59 39.38 -54.94
CA LYS A 219 1.62 38.29 -54.96
C LYS A 219 1.86 37.58 -56.32
N GLY A 220 3.12 37.60 -56.83
CA GLY A 220 3.64 36.79 -57.96
C GLY A 220 4.83 37.48 -58.68
N TYR A 221 5.55 36.90 -59.64
CA TYR A 221 5.92 35.49 -59.97
C TYR A 221 7.04 35.59 -61.05
N GLY A 222 8.29 35.13 -60.83
CA GLY A 222 9.33 35.33 -61.87
C GLY A 222 10.75 34.82 -61.61
N GLY A 223 11.38 35.12 -60.46
CA GLY A 223 12.76 34.67 -60.13
C GLY A 223 12.91 33.16 -59.87
N TRP A 224 11.95 32.36 -60.33
CA TRP A 224 11.57 31.08 -59.75
C TRP A 224 12.59 29.96 -59.95
N LEU A 225 13.05 29.71 -61.18
CA LEU A 225 13.82 28.49 -61.47
C LEU A 225 15.28 28.54 -60.95
N ALA A 226 15.94 29.69 -61.08
CA ALA A 226 17.28 29.91 -60.53
C ALA A 226 17.26 30.03 -58.99
N ALA A 227 16.18 30.56 -58.42
CA ALA A 227 15.92 30.41 -57.00
C ALA A 227 15.80 28.91 -56.66
N VAL A 228 14.85 28.16 -57.25
CA VAL A 228 14.50 26.77 -56.90
C VAL A 228 15.69 25.82 -56.66
N ILE A 229 16.84 25.97 -57.34
CA ILE A 229 18.02 25.12 -57.10
C ILE A 229 18.86 25.61 -55.89
N ALA A 230 19.17 26.90 -55.80
CA ALA A 230 19.90 27.47 -54.65
C ALA A 230 19.03 27.51 -53.39
N LEU A 231 17.76 27.90 -53.55
CA LEU A 231 16.66 27.66 -52.63
C LEU A 231 16.53 26.17 -52.31
N GLY A 232 16.78 25.25 -53.23
CA GLY A 232 16.73 23.80 -52.98
C GLY A 232 17.78 23.35 -51.95
N THR A 233 19.04 23.74 -52.12
CA THR A 233 20.11 23.41 -51.15
C THR A 233 20.00 24.22 -49.87
N VAL A 234 19.69 25.52 -49.95
CA VAL A 234 19.47 26.38 -48.77
C VAL A 234 18.23 25.95 -48.00
N THR A 235 17.12 25.58 -48.65
CA THR A 235 15.95 25.03 -47.94
C THR A 235 16.20 23.64 -47.41
N LEU A 236 17.02 22.78 -48.04
CA LEU A 236 17.33 21.49 -47.44
C LEU A 236 18.16 21.68 -46.16
N ALA A 237 19.20 22.53 -46.19
CA ALA A 237 20.00 22.89 -45.01
C ALA A 237 19.16 23.61 -43.93
N LEU A 238 18.34 24.58 -44.33
CA LEU A 238 17.40 25.29 -43.46
C LEU A 238 16.30 24.36 -42.93
N THR A 239 15.88 23.33 -43.67
CA THR A 239 14.90 22.34 -43.21
C THR A 239 15.55 21.39 -42.22
N THR A 240 16.81 20.98 -42.39
CA THR A 240 17.54 20.29 -41.30
C THR A 240 17.70 21.19 -40.07
N ALA A 241 18.07 22.46 -40.23
CA ALA A 241 18.18 23.39 -39.10
C ALA A 241 16.82 23.65 -38.41
N LEU A 242 15.75 23.82 -39.18
CA LEU A 242 14.38 24.00 -38.68
C LEU A 242 13.77 22.71 -38.12
N THR A 243 14.16 21.52 -38.58
CA THR A 243 13.69 20.26 -38.00
C THR A 243 14.46 19.89 -36.74
N VAL A 244 15.78 20.12 -36.68
CA VAL A 244 16.55 20.02 -35.43
C VAL A 244 16.04 21.05 -34.43
N GLY A 245 15.94 22.32 -34.83
CA GLY A 245 15.38 23.38 -34.00
C GLY A 245 13.93 23.12 -33.58
N ALA A 246 13.06 22.59 -34.44
CA ALA A 246 11.71 22.20 -34.06
C ALA A 246 11.66 20.97 -33.15
N VAL A 247 12.62 20.03 -33.27
CA VAL A 247 12.74 18.88 -32.35
C VAL A 247 13.26 19.32 -30.99
N GLU A 248 14.23 20.23 -30.94
CA GLU A 248 14.74 20.83 -29.71
C GLU A 248 13.68 21.71 -29.03
N MET A 249 13.03 22.62 -29.78
CA MET A 249 11.89 23.40 -29.29
C MET A 249 10.72 22.52 -28.87
N LYS A 250 10.45 21.39 -29.55
CA LYS A 250 9.43 20.42 -29.12
C LYS A 250 9.84 19.72 -27.83
N LYS A 251 11.10 19.29 -27.68
CA LYS A 251 11.61 18.70 -26.42
C LYS A 251 11.55 19.70 -25.27
N ALA A 252 12.02 20.93 -25.48
CA ALA A 252 11.97 22.01 -24.48
C ALA A 252 10.52 22.33 -24.09
N LYS A 253 9.62 22.45 -25.06
CA LYS A 253 8.18 22.62 -24.84
C LYS A 253 7.56 21.46 -24.06
N THR A 254 7.85 20.21 -24.42
CA THR A 254 7.33 19.03 -23.69
C THR A 254 7.89 18.97 -22.27
N GLY A 255 9.16 19.32 -22.05
CA GLY A 255 9.76 19.43 -20.71
C GLY A 255 9.10 20.53 -19.87
N LEU A 256 8.92 21.72 -20.43
CA LEU A 256 8.25 22.85 -19.79
C LEU A 256 6.79 22.52 -19.42
N LEU A 257 6.04 21.91 -20.34
CA LEU A 257 4.67 21.45 -20.10
C LEU A 257 4.59 20.39 -19.01
N SER A 258 5.55 19.45 -18.99
CA SER A 258 5.64 18.43 -17.94
C SER A 258 5.97 19.06 -16.58
N SER A 259 6.84 20.07 -16.55
CA SER A 259 7.22 20.79 -15.32
C SER A 259 6.05 21.59 -14.75
N HIS A 260 5.34 22.39 -15.57
CA HIS A 260 4.19 23.15 -15.09
C HIS A 260 3.03 22.23 -14.68
N ARG A 261 2.78 21.13 -15.41
CA ARG A 261 1.82 20.11 -14.96
C ARG A 261 2.23 19.51 -13.61
N GLY A 262 3.50 19.19 -13.43
CA GLY A 262 4.04 18.70 -12.15
C GLY A 262 3.71 19.66 -11.02
N THR A 263 4.06 20.94 -11.18
CA THR A 263 3.82 21.98 -10.17
C THR A 263 2.34 22.27 -9.90
N MET A 264 1.44 22.08 -10.88
CA MET A 264 0.00 22.12 -10.60
C MET A 264 -0.45 20.98 -9.68
N TYR A 265 0.07 19.76 -9.89
CA TYR A 265 -0.20 18.63 -8.98
C TYR A 265 0.43 18.85 -7.59
N GLU A 266 1.67 19.37 -7.53
CA GLU A 266 2.35 19.73 -6.28
C GLU A 266 1.50 20.74 -5.48
N LEU A 267 1.12 21.88 -6.09
CA LEU A 267 0.25 22.88 -5.48
C LEU A 267 -1.09 22.32 -5.03
N THR A 268 -1.73 21.45 -5.84
CA THR A 268 -3.07 20.93 -5.50
C THR A 268 -3.02 19.99 -4.30
N GLY A 269 -2.01 19.11 -4.21
CA GLY A 269 -1.79 18.26 -3.03
C GLY A 269 -1.43 19.06 -1.78
N VAL A 270 -0.67 20.15 -1.91
CA VAL A 270 -0.42 21.06 -0.78
C VAL A 270 -1.70 21.76 -0.33
N MET A 271 -2.54 22.23 -1.26
CA MET A 271 -3.83 22.87 -0.95
C MET A 271 -4.86 21.87 -0.38
N GLU A 272 -4.76 20.58 -0.71
CA GLU A 272 -5.49 19.48 -0.07
C GLU A 272 -5.04 19.29 1.39
N HIS A 273 -3.74 19.30 1.67
CA HIS A 273 -3.24 19.27 3.05
C HIS A 273 -3.61 20.52 3.87
N VAL A 274 -3.69 21.70 3.24
CA VAL A 274 -4.25 22.90 3.90
C VAL A 274 -5.74 22.71 4.22
N ASP A 275 -6.50 21.99 3.40
CA ASP A 275 -7.91 21.65 3.64
C ASP A 275 -8.05 20.73 4.87
N ASP A 276 -7.32 19.61 4.87
CA ASP A 276 -7.27 18.63 5.97
C ASP A 276 -6.83 19.26 7.30
N ASP A 277 -5.85 20.15 7.28
CA ASP A 277 -5.36 20.79 8.50
C ASP A 277 -6.32 21.89 9.00
N LEU A 278 -6.88 22.71 8.10
CA LEU A 278 -7.91 23.71 8.47
C LEU A 278 -9.16 23.04 9.05
N GLU A 279 -9.57 21.90 8.49
CA GLU A 279 -10.68 21.12 9.02
C GLU A 279 -10.39 20.58 10.42
N ARG A 280 -9.21 19.99 10.63
CA ARG A 280 -8.84 19.41 11.93
C ARG A 280 -8.63 20.44 13.03
N VAL A 281 -8.10 21.63 12.73
CA VAL A 281 -7.94 22.69 13.74
C VAL A 281 -9.28 23.34 14.13
N ARG A 282 -10.27 23.42 13.23
CA ARG A 282 -11.62 23.92 13.53
C ARG A 282 -12.35 23.12 14.62
N VAL A 283 -11.98 21.86 14.83
CA VAL A 283 -12.58 20.94 15.84
C VAL A 283 -11.65 20.60 17.01
N SER A 284 -10.43 21.15 17.06
CA SER A 284 -9.45 20.89 18.13
C SER A 284 -9.61 21.86 19.30
N ASN A 285 -9.56 21.36 20.53
CA ASN A 285 -9.62 22.13 21.78
C ASN A 285 -8.27 22.17 22.53
N SER A 286 -7.34 21.25 22.25
CA SER A 286 -6.03 21.17 22.90
C SER A 286 -5.05 22.19 22.33
N SER A 287 -4.49 23.04 23.18
CA SER A 287 -3.47 24.03 22.79
C SER A 287 -2.22 23.40 22.18
N VAL A 288 -1.88 22.16 22.56
CA VAL A 288 -0.76 21.39 21.99
C VAL A 288 -1.09 20.92 20.57
N GLN A 289 -2.28 20.36 20.35
CA GLN A 289 -2.70 19.85 19.05
C GLN A 289 -3.02 21.00 18.07
N GLN A 290 -3.67 22.06 18.54
CA GLN A 290 -3.79 23.32 17.80
C GLN A 290 -2.42 23.88 17.41
N SER A 291 -1.44 23.91 18.33
CA SER A 291 -0.08 24.39 18.02
C SER A 291 0.65 23.52 16.99
N ARG A 292 0.35 22.21 16.96
CA ARG A 292 0.88 21.31 15.94
C ARG A 292 0.25 21.61 14.58
N ILE A 293 -1.07 21.52 14.46
CA ILE A 293 -1.80 21.69 13.19
C ILE A 293 -1.56 23.09 12.60
N LEU A 294 -1.50 24.15 13.43
CA LEU A 294 -1.15 25.50 12.97
C LEU A 294 0.32 25.65 12.53
N THR A 295 1.24 24.79 13.02
CA THR A 295 2.62 24.74 12.52
C THR A 295 2.69 23.99 11.20
N ASP A 296 1.94 22.89 11.07
CA ASP A 296 1.83 22.13 9.83
C ASP A 296 1.19 23.00 8.71
N LEU A 297 0.08 23.72 9.00
CA LEU A 297 -0.51 24.75 8.12
C LEU A 297 0.47 25.83 7.69
N LEU A 298 1.29 26.34 8.61
CA LEU A 298 2.27 27.36 8.29
C LEU A 298 3.34 26.84 7.33
N VAL A 299 3.70 25.56 7.41
CA VAL A 299 4.60 24.92 6.44
C VAL A 299 3.90 24.73 5.09
N GLN A 300 2.67 24.18 5.07
CA GLN A 300 1.93 23.96 3.82
C GLN A 300 1.65 25.28 3.08
N ALA A 301 1.25 26.34 3.79
CA ALA A 301 1.06 27.66 3.18
C ALA A 301 2.36 28.19 2.54
N ARG A 302 3.53 28.01 3.18
CA ARG A 302 4.81 28.43 2.60
C ARG A 302 5.24 27.55 1.41
N LEU A 303 4.83 26.28 1.36
CA LEU A 303 5.02 25.41 0.19
C LEU A 303 4.09 25.81 -0.97
N ALA A 304 2.82 26.09 -0.68
CA ALA A 304 1.85 26.55 -1.67
C ALA A 304 2.33 27.83 -2.36
N GLU A 305 2.84 28.81 -1.60
CA GLU A 305 3.45 30.03 -2.14
C GLU A 305 4.64 29.72 -3.08
N MET A 306 5.52 28.78 -2.71
CA MET A 306 6.68 28.38 -3.52
C MET A 306 6.30 27.66 -4.82
N ASP A 307 5.24 26.85 -4.81
CA ASP A 307 4.76 26.17 -6.02
C ASP A 307 3.99 27.13 -6.91
N LEU A 308 3.27 28.08 -6.32
CA LEU A 308 2.59 29.17 -7.00
C LEU A 308 3.57 30.11 -7.72
N GLU A 309 4.69 30.49 -7.08
CA GLU A 309 5.82 31.21 -7.72
C GLU A 309 6.45 30.45 -8.91
N ARG A 310 6.33 29.11 -8.96
CA ARG A 310 6.87 28.24 -10.02
C ARG A 310 5.91 28.06 -11.19
N LEU A 311 4.65 28.48 -11.06
CA LEU A 311 3.65 28.43 -12.12
C LEU A 311 3.76 29.64 -13.06
N PRO A 312 3.35 29.52 -14.34
CA PRO A 312 3.58 30.56 -15.34
C PRO A 312 2.52 31.68 -15.26
N PHE A 313 2.09 32.04 -14.04
CA PHE A 313 1.01 32.99 -13.81
C PHE A 313 1.48 34.44 -13.91
N THR A 314 0.60 35.35 -14.32
CA THR A 314 0.92 36.79 -14.27
C THR A 314 0.62 37.37 -12.89
N ALA A 315 1.32 38.44 -12.51
CA ALA A 315 1.17 39.08 -11.20
C ALA A 315 -0.23 39.70 -10.95
N GLU A 316 -1.04 39.92 -12.01
CA GLU A 316 -2.44 40.37 -11.88
C GLU A 316 -3.43 39.19 -11.68
N GLU A 317 -3.01 37.97 -11.96
CA GLU A 317 -3.82 36.75 -11.85
C GLU A 317 -3.56 36.02 -10.52
N ASP A 318 -2.29 35.94 -10.12
CA ASP A 318 -1.86 35.26 -8.89
C ASP A 318 -2.17 36.06 -7.60
N GLY A 319 -2.01 37.39 -7.62
CA GLY A 319 -1.91 38.22 -6.41
C GLY A 319 -3.11 38.24 -5.42
N SER A 320 -4.17 37.44 -5.65
CA SER A 320 -5.21 37.15 -4.65
C SER A 320 -5.11 35.75 -4.04
N ILE A 321 -4.52 34.78 -4.74
CA ILE A 321 -4.22 33.43 -4.23
C ILE A 321 -3.02 33.50 -3.29
N SER A 322 -1.89 34.09 -3.72
CA SER A 322 -0.76 34.43 -2.83
C SER A 322 -1.21 35.28 -1.63
N ALA A 323 -2.13 36.24 -1.80
CA ALA A 323 -2.66 37.03 -0.68
C ALA A 323 -3.50 36.19 0.31
N PHE A 324 -4.24 35.19 -0.16
CA PHE A 324 -4.95 34.23 0.69
C PHE A 324 -3.98 33.30 1.44
N ILE A 325 -2.96 32.78 0.76
CA ILE A 325 -1.93 31.91 1.35
C ILE A 325 -1.14 32.68 2.42
N ASN A 326 -0.68 33.90 2.12
CA ASN A 326 -0.01 34.75 3.12
C ASN A 326 -0.94 35.16 4.28
N LYS A 327 -2.25 35.38 4.05
CA LYS A 327 -3.22 35.60 5.14
C LYS A 327 -3.35 34.36 6.03
N THR A 328 -3.40 33.17 5.43
CA THR A 328 -3.44 31.88 6.13
C THR A 328 -2.20 31.71 7.01
N ALA A 329 -1.01 31.92 6.45
CA ALA A 329 0.25 31.90 7.18
C ALA A 329 0.29 32.92 8.33
N ALA A 330 -0.11 34.19 8.09
CA ALA A 330 -0.08 35.24 9.10
C ALA A 330 -1.08 35.01 10.25
N GLU A 331 -2.27 34.46 9.97
CA GLU A 331 -3.22 34.08 11.02
C GLU A 331 -2.72 32.86 11.82
N CYS A 332 -2.07 31.88 11.16
CA CYS A 332 -1.41 30.77 11.86
C CYS A 332 -0.26 31.26 12.75
N GLU A 333 0.62 32.14 12.26
CA GLU A 333 1.70 32.77 13.05
C GLU A 333 1.14 33.50 14.28
N ARG A 334 0.04 34.26 14.13
CA ARG A 334 -0.65 34.96 15.24
C ARG A 334 -1.25 33.99 16.27
N MET A 335 -1.92 32.94 15.80
CA MET A 335 -2.53 31.93 16.67
C MET A 335 -1.47 31.12 17.41
N LEU A 336 -0.40 30.70 16.73
CA LEU A 336 0.78 30.07 17.35
C LEU A 336 1.41 30.96 18.43
N GLN A 337 1.55 32.27 18.18
CA GLN A 337 2.08 33.20 19.18
C GLN A 337 1.18 33.27 20.43
N LYS A 338 -0.15 33.26 20.25
CA LYS A 338 -1.13 33.25 21.35
C LYS A 338 -1.04 31.97 22.20
N LEU A 339 -0.95 30.81 21.56
CA LEU A 339 -0.82 29.51 22.22
C LEU A 339 0.52 29.38 22.96
N ARG A 340 1.63 29.83 22.35
CA ARG A 340 2.97 29.86 22.98
C ARG A 340 3.06 30.76 24.22
N GLN A 341 2.14 31.70 24.39
CA GLN A 341 2.02 32.53 25.60
C GLN A 341 1.18 31.88 26.71
N GLY A 342 0.69 30.66 26.51
CA GLY A 342 -0.21 29.96 27.44
C GLY A 342 -1.68 30.38 27.33
N GLY A 343 -2.04 31.14 26.29
CA GLY A 343 -3.44 31.45 25.98
C GLY A 343 -4.11 30.33 25.17
N THR A 344 -5.43 30.40 25.04
CA THR A 344 -6.25 29.54 24.17
C THR A 344 -6.64 30.29 22.90
N LEU A 345 -7.08 29.57 21.86
CA LEU A 345 -7.86 30.18 20.77
C LEU A 345 -9.19 30.73 21.33
N SER A 346 -9.74 31.73 20.65
CA SER A 346 -11.04 32.34 20.98
C SER A 346 -12.01 32.24 19.80
N ASP A 347 -13.28 32.50 20.02
CA ASP A 347 -14.34 32.35 19.01
C ASP A 347 -14.02 33.13 17.72
N ALA A 348 -13.43 34.34 17.85
CA ALA A 348 -12.98 35.17 16.73
C ALA A 348 -11.65 34.73 16.08
N ASP A 349 -10.97 33.72 16.65
CA ASP A 349 -9.91 32.96 15.98
C ASP A 349 -10.52 31.77 15.22
N PHE A 350 -11.47 31.05 15.81
CA PHE A 350 -12.20 29.96 15.14
C PHE A 350 -13.05 30.46 13.96
N GLU A 351 -13.69 31.63 14.06
CA GLU A 351 -14.41 32.28 12.95
C GLU A 351 -13.48 32.58 11.76
N LYS A 352 -12.18 32.81 12.02
CA LYS A 352 -11.19 32.99 10.96
C LYS A 352 -10.74 31.65 10.37
N LEU A 353 -10.55 30.62 11.19
CA LEU A 353 -10.27 29.27 10.71
C LEU A 353 -11.42 28.75 9.83
N GLU A 354 -12.66 29.09 10.17
CA GLU A 354 -13.86 28.90 9.35
C GLU A 354 -13.75 29.60 7.98
N GLN A 355 -13.53 30.93 7.99
CA GLN A 355 -13.37 31.73 6.76
C GLN A 355 -12.17 31.32 5.89
N LEU A 356 -11.14 30.71 6.49
CA LEU A 356 -10.00 30.15 5.77
C LEU A 356 -10.37 28.79 5.15
N TYR A 357 -11.05 27.91 5.91
CA TYR A 357 -11.53 26.62 5.42
C TYR A 357 -12.50 26.76 4.25
N GLU A 358 -13.56 27.57 4.38
CA GLU A 358 -14.54 27.80 3.30
C GLU A 358 -13.87 28.25 1.99
N LYS A 359 -12.83 29.09 2.09
CA LYS A 359 -12.09 29.62 0.94
C LYS A 359 -11.10 28.59 0.37
N ASN A 360 -10.35 27.88 1.23
CA ASN A 360 -9.44 26.83 0.79
C ASN A 360 -10.19 25.71 0.06
N HIS A 361 -11.29 25.24 0.63
CA HIS A 361 -12.12 24.18 0.09
C HIS A 361 -12.70 24.56 -1.29
N ALA A 362 -13.13 25.82 -1.45
CA ALA A 362 -13.61 26.34 -2.72
C ALA A 362 -12.49 26.54 -3.76
N ILE A 363 -11.26 26.91 -3.35
CA ILE A 363 -10.08 26.99 -4.23
C ILE A 363 -9.69 25.58 -4.69
N ARG A 364 -9.59 24.62 -3.76
CA ARG A 364 -9.27 23.22 -4.06
C ARG A 364 -10.28 22.60 -5.03
N GLY A 365 -11.57 22.80 -4.83
CA GLY A 365 -12.60 22.32 -5.75
C GLY A 365 -12.47 22.85 -7.18
N GLU A 366 -11.88 24.04 -7.39
CA GLU A 366 -11.56 24.58 -8.71
C GLU A 366 -10.19 24.10 -9.24
N LEU A 367 -9.20 23.81 -8.38
CA LEU A 367 -7.96 23.14 -8.76
C LEU A 367 -8.21 21.68 -9.21
N ASP A 368 -9.00 20.92 -8.46
CA ASP A 368 -9.43 19.56 -8.78
C ASP A 368 -10.17 19.52 -10.14
N ALA A 369 -11.09 20.45 -10.34
CA ALA A 369 -11.84 20.60 -11.59
C ALA A 369 -10.95 21.01 -12.77
N LEU A 370 -9.93 21.85 -12.55
CA LEU A 370 -8.95 22.24 -13.56
C LEU A 370 -8.06 21.05 -13.95
N ILE A 371 -7.45 20.36 -12.97
CA ILE A 371 -6.56 19.22 -13.22
C ILE A 371 -7.30 18.09 -13.95
N GLY A 372 -8.55 17.79 -13.57
CA GLY A 372 -9.39 16.81 -14.25
C GLY A 372 -9.71 17.12 -15.72
N GLN A 373 -9.42 18.34 -16.20
CA GLN A 373 -9.70 18.80 -17.56
C GLN A 373 -8.44 19.30 -18.32
N MET A 374 -7.31 19.52 -17.64
CA MET A 374 -6.11 20.18 -18.18
C MET A 374 -5.30 19.33 -19.16
N THR A 375 -5.33 19.66 -20.46
CA THR A 375 -4.47 19.04 -21.47
C THR A 375 -3.20 19.86 -21.77
N ASP A 376 -2.26 19.28 -22.52
CA ASP A 376 -1.10 20.00 -23.08
C ASP A 376 -1.49 21.20 -23.95
N LYS A 377 -2.71 21.20 -24.50
CA LYS A 377 -3.23 22.31 -25.30
C LYS A 377 -3.59 23.49 -24.40
N ASP A 378 -4.25 23.25 -23.27
CA ASP A 378 -4.72 24.28 -22.34
C ASP A 378 -3.55 25.08 -21.76
N ILE A 379 -2.51 24.38 -21.29
CA ILE A 379 -1.27 25.03 -20.81
C ILE A 379 -0.62 25.86 -21.92
N MET A 380 -0.65 25.39 -23.18
CA MET A 380 -0.10 26.14 -24.32
C MET A 380 -0.97 27.29 -24.83
N GLU A 381 -2.24 27.32 -24.47
CA GLU A 381 -3.18 28.41 -24.76
C GLU A 381 -2.97 29.51 -23.73
N TYR A 382 -2.96 29.14 -22.45
CA TYR A 382 -2.63 30.04 -21.35
C TYR A 382 -1.24 30.67 -21.47
N LEU A 383 -0.19 29.88 -21.77
CA LEU A 383 1.19 30.38 -22.01
C LEU A 383 1.33 31.34 -23.21
N LYS A 384 0.29 31.51 -24.03
CA LYS A 384 0.32 32.34 -25.25
C LYS A 384 -0.35 33.70 -25.05
N ASP A 385 -1.45 33.77 -24.29
CA ASP A 385 -2.23 35.01 -24.08
C ASP A 385 -3.03 35.08 -22.77
N GLY A 386 -2.75 34.19 -21.80
CA GLY A 386 -3.42 34.16 -20.48
C GLY A 386 -4.85 33.59 -20.50
N MET A 387 -5.34 33.15 -21.65
CA MET A 387 -6.74 32.72 -21.83
C MET A 387 -6.91 31.20 -21.86
N GLY A 388 -8.17 30.76 -21.77
CA GLY A 388 -8.54 29.34 -21.73
C GLY A 388 -8.90 28.86 -20.33
N SER A 389 -9.06 27.54 -20.18
CA SER A 389 -9.54 26.85 -18.98
C SER A 389 -8.76 27.20 -17.69
N ILE A 390 -7.44 27.36 -17.79
CA ILE A 390 -6.56 27.77 -16.69
C ILE A 390 -6.88 29.21 -16.25
N GLY A 391 -6.95 30.15 -17.21
CA GLY A 391 -7.30 31.54 -16.94
C GLY A 391 -8.71 31.69 -16.38
N ASP A 392 -9.70 30.94 -16.90
CA ASP A 392 -11.06 30.90 -16.35
C ASP A 392 -11.08 30.40 -14.90
N SER A 393 -10.30 29.36 -14.57
CA SER A 393 -10.21 28.82 -13.20
C SER A 393 -9.50 29.80 -12.25
N LEU A 394 -8.39 30.42 -12.68
CA LEU A 394 -7.73 31.51 -11.95
C LEU A 394 -8.68 32.67 -11.68
N ASN A 395 -9.48 33.09 -12.66
CA ASN A 395 -10.49 34.13 -12.49
C ASN A 395 -11.53 33.78 -11.41
N LYS A 396 -11.97 32.52 -11.31
CA LYS A 396 -12.87 32.06 -10.22
C LYS A 396 -12.18 32.01 -8.86
N MET A 397 -10.96 31.46 -8.79
CA MET A 397 -10.18 31.41 -7.53
C MET A 397 -9.88 32.82 -7.02
N ARG A 398 -9.72 33.80 -7.93
CA ARG A 398 -9.69 35.23 -7.59
C ARG A 398 -11.04 35.73 -7.07
N GLU A 399 -12.18 35.40 -7.69
CA GLU A 399 -13.51 35.75 -7.15
C GLU A 399 -13.80 35.15 -5.77
N ILE A 400 -13.26 33.96 -5.45
CA ILE A 400 -13.35 33.31 -4.12
C ILE A 400 -12.49 34.03 -3.07
N THR A 401 -11.28 34.47 -3.44
CA THR A 401 -10.33 35.12 -2.54
C THR A 401 -10.59 36.62 -2.33
N MET A 402 -11.30 37.29 -3.25
CA MET A 402 -11.63 38.71 -3.16
C MET A 402 -12.74 39.03 -2.14
N GLU A 403 -12.35 39.61 -1.01
CA GLU A 403 -13.27 40.09 0.03
C GLU A 403 -13.27 41.62 0.14
N LYS A 404 -14.38 42.23 0.56
CA LYS A 404 -14.48 43.70 0.70
C LYS A 404 -13.59 44.19 1.85
N GLY A 405 -12.41 44.70 1.49
CA GLY A 405 -11.32 44.92 2.42
C GLY A 405 -11.56 45.96 3.52
N ARG A 406 -10.77 45.79 4.58
CA ARG A 406 -10.21 46.89 5.39
C ARG A 406 -8.73 46.65 5.55
N GLU A 407 -7.95 47.72 5.42
CA GLU A 407 -6.50 47.72 5.61
C GLU A 407 -6.15 47.87 7.09
N ILE A 408 -5.15 47.14 7.57
CA ILE A 408 -4.14 47.65 8.51
C ILE A 408 -2.81 47.04 8.06
N MET A 409 -1.72 47.82 8.07
CA MET A 409 -0.40 47.36 7.65
C MET A 409 0.68 47.65 8.71
N ASP A 410 1.56 46.67 8.87
CA ASP A 410 3.01 46.79 9.09
C ASP A 410 3.61 46.77 10.52
N LYS A 411 4.81 46.17 10.58
CA LYS A 411 5.89 46.20 11.58
C LYS A 411 5.75 45.42 12.90
N ALA A 412 6.39 44.25 12.91
CA ALA A 412 7.52 44.00 13.81
C ALA A 412 8.58 43.11 13.13
N LYS A 413 9.87 43.33 13.43
CA LYS A 413 10.97 42.41 13.10
C LYS A 413 11.60 41.92 14.40
N ASP A 414 11.98 40.64 14.42
CA ASP A 414 13.29 40.09 14.86
C ASP A 414 13.17 38.71 15.56
N ILE A 415 14.33 38.07 15.71
CA ILE A 415 14.60 36.82 16.45
C ILE A 415 14.19 35.52 15.73
N VAL A 416 15.18 34.89 15.10
CA VAL A 416 15.22 33.43 14.85
C VAL A 416 16.60 32.90 15.25
N THR A 417 16.64 32.07 16.29
CA THR A 417 17.77 31.20 16.65
C THR A 417 17.24 29.93 17.34
N GLY A 418 17.69 28.76 16.87
CA GLY A 418 17.30 27.46 17.41
C GLY A 418 17.81 26.32 16.53
N GLU A 419 18.54 25.36 17.13
CA GLU A 419 19.29 24.33 16.39
C GLU A 419 18.51 23.03 16.17
N LYS A 420 18.90 22.25 15.14
CA LYS A 420 18.34 20.92 14.90
C LYS A 420 18.98 19.88 15.81
N ALA A 421 18.17 19.23 16.65
CA ALA A 421 18.60 18.07 17.43
C ALA A 421 18.94 16.86 16.53
N LYS A 422 19.95 16.08 16.90
CA LYS A 422 20.39 14.88 16.17
C LYS A 422 19.70 13.62 16.70
N GLN A 423 19.21 12.79 15.80
CA GLN A 423 18.58 11.50 16.13
C GLN A 423 19.65 10.39 16.20
N ASN A 424 19.83 9.76 17.36
CA ASN A 424 20.76 8.64 17.52
C ASN A 424 20.07 7.29 17.23
N VAL A 425 20.78 6.43 16.50
CA VAL A 425 20.42 5.02 16.25
C VAL A 425 20.88 4.16 17.42
N MET A 426 20.11 3.12 17.77
CA MET A 426 20.53 2.08 18.70
C MET A 426 20.46 0.69 18.04
N LYS A 427 21.25 -0.20 18.63
CA LYS A 427 21.73 -1.51 18.20
C LYS A 427 20.69 -2.47 17.62
N GLU A 428 21.18 -3.35 16.77
CA GLU A 428 20.55 -4.61 16.33
C GLU A 428 20.75 -5.70 17.41
N GLU A 429 19.83 -6.67 17.52
CA GLU A 429 19.96 -7.85 18.39
C GLU A 429 19.82 -9.17 17.60
N GLU A 430 20.88 -9.98 17.73
CA GLU A 430 21.07 -11.45 17.60
C GLU A 430 20.34 -12.34 16.56
N ASP A 431 21.05 -13.41 16.15
CA ASP A 431 20.69 -14.37 15.10
C ASP A 431 19.42 -15.18 15.40
N CYS A 432 18.28 -14.74 14.86
CA CYS A 432 17.11 -15.60 14.69
C CYS A 432 17.33 -16.60 13.53
N LYS A 433 16.97 -17.87 13.73
CA LYS A 433 17.00 -18.87 12.66
C LYS A 433 15.99 -18.51 11.56
N LYS A 434 16.47 -18.34 10.34
CA LYS A 434 15.62 -18.11 9.17
C LYS A 434 15.00 -19.42 8.67
N ILE A 435 13.77 -19.36 8.16
CA ILE A 435 13.19 -20.39 7.28
C ILE A 435 13.96 -20.43 5.95
N GLN A 436 13.76 -21.48 5.14
CA GLN A 436 14.34 -21.57 3.80
C GLN A 436 13.42 -20.98 2.71
N PRO A 437 13.95 -20.52 1.57
CA PRO A 437 13.14 -20.03 0.44
C PRO A 437 12.04 -21.01 -0.01
N THR A 438 12.37 -22.31 -0.04
CA THR A 438 11.43 -23.38 -0.41
C THR A 438 10.35 -23.65 0.65
N GLU A 439 10.57 -23.21 1.90
CA GLU A 439 9.55 -23.24 2.95
C GLU A 439 8.59 -22.05 2.79
N ALA A 440 9.08 -20.87 2.39
CA ALA A 440 8.25 -19.74 2.00
C ALA A 440 7.39 -20.03 0.75
N GLU A 441 7.95 -20.69 -0.28
CA GLU A 441 7.19 -21.18 -1.44
C GLU A 441 6.07 -22.14 -1.02
N ALA A 442 6.35 -23.09 -0.12
CA ALA A 442 5.35 -24.02 0.41
C ALA A 442 4.27 -23.33 1.26
N LEU A 443 4.61 -22.25 1.97
CA LEU A 443 3.66 -21.41 2.71
C LEU A 443 2.75 -20.62 1.78
N CYS A 444 3.25 -20.04 0.69
CA CYS A 444 2.41 -19.41 -0.34
C CYS A 444 1.40 -20.39 -0.96
N ASN A 445 1.82 -21.63 -1.26
CA ASN A 445 0.91 -22.69 -1.73
C ASN A 445 -0.21 -23.02 -0.72
N LYS A 446 0.02 -22.82 0.59
CA LYS A 446 -1.02 -22.96 1.62
C LYS A 446 -1.93 -21.72 1.66
N TYR A 447 -1.35 -20.52 1.77
CA TYR A 447 -2.11 -19.26 1.93
C TYR A 447 -3.00 -18.95 0.72
N PHE A 448 -2.51 -19.21 -0.49
CA PHE A 448 -3.21 -18.91 -1.75
C PHE A 448 -3.83 -20.16 -2.41
N SER A 449 -4.13 -21.19 -1.62
CA SER A 449 -4.73 -22.44 -2.11
C SER A 449 -6.10 -22.24 -2.78
N ASP A 450 -6.86 -21.22 -2.39
CA ASP A 450 -8.15 -20.84 -3.01
C ASP A 450 -7.99 -20.10 -4.37
N TYR A 451 -6.77 -19.68 -4.75
CA TYR A 451 -6.52 -18.77 -5.88
C TYR A 451 -6.08 -19.48 -7.18
N ASN A 452 -5.93 -20.81 -7.17
CA ASN A 452 -5.45 -21.62 -8.30
C ASN A 452 -4.06 -21.22 -8.87
N ILE A 453 -3.25 -20.52 -8.07
CA ILE A 453 -1.88 -20.13 -8.43
C ILE A 453 -0.98 -21.37 -8.54
N LYS A 454 -0.08 -21.37 -9.52
CA LYS A 454 0.86 -22.48 -9.78
C LYS A 454 2.31 -22.03 -9.63
N ASP A 455 3.15 -22.99 -9.28
CA ASP A 455 4.62 -22.92 -9.30
C ASP A 455 5.20 -21.66 -8.63
N PHE A 456 4.73 -21.36 -7.40
CA PHE A 456 5.29 -20.31 -6.54
C PHE A 456 6.81 -20.43 -6.43
N GLN A 457 7.53 -19.33 -6.70
CA GLN A 457 8.98 -19.24 -6.74
C GLN A 457 9.47 -18.02 -5.95
N CYS A 458 10.46 -18.22 -5.10
CA CYS A 458 11.18 -17.15 -4.43
C CYS A 458 12.13 -16.46 -5.41
N VAL A 459 11.86 -15.19 -5.71
CA VAL A 459 12.61 -14.37 -6.70
C VAL A 459 13.54 -13.34 -6.07
N GLY A 460 13.49 -13.14 -4.76
CA GLY A 460 14.41 -12.25 -4.04
C GLY A 460 14.20 -12.22 -2.54
N GLU A 461 14.93 -11.33 -1.87
CA GLU A 461 14.79 -11.04 -0.43
C GLU A 461 14.65 -9.53 -0.21
N THR A 462 13.57 -9.09 0.43
CA THR A 462 13.48 -7.73 1.00
C THR A 462 14.16 -7.72 2.36
N THR A 463 15.24 -6.94 2.53
CA THR A 463 15.88 -6.71 3.83
C THR A 463 15.87 -5.22 4.16
N SER A 464 15.16 -4.86 5.22
CA SER A 464 15.14 -3.52 5.83
C SER A 464 15.75 -3.59 7.24
N ARG A 465 15.82 -2.45 7.95
CA ARG A 465 16.21 -2.43 9.37
C ARG A 465 15.24 -3.23 10.27
N MET A 466 14.00 -3.42 9.84
CA MET A 466 12.88 -3.89 10.68
C MET A 466 12.15 -5.09 10.08
N THR A 467 12.47 -5.48 8.84
CA THR A 467 11.78 -6.51 8.07
C THR A 467 12.81 -7.35 7.33
N MET A 468 12.67 -8.67 7.35
CA MET A 468 13.44 -9.58 6.51
C MET A 468 12.45 -10.53 5.85
N ALA A 469 12.25 -10.44 4.54
CA ALA A 469 11.24 -11.20 3.81
C ALA A 469 11.83 -12.02 2.65
N TYR A 470 11.17 -13.12 2.30
CA TYR A 470 11.29 -13.78 1.01
C TYR A 470 10.21 -13.26 0.07
N ASN A 471 10.63 -12.86 -1.13
CA ASN A 471 9.77 -12.25 -2.12
C ASN A 471 9.37 -13.37 -3.09
N VAL A 472 8.14 -13.85 -2.96
CA VAL A 472 7.62 -15.03 -3.65
C VAL A 472 6.59 -14.58 -4.69
N GLN A 473 6.69 -15.11 -5.90
CA GLN A 473 5.71 -14.86 -6.97
C GLN A 473 5.13 -16.16 -7.51
N GLY A 474 3.89 -16.10 -8.00
CA GLY A 474 3.24 -17.18 -8.75
C GLY A 474 2.25 -16.60 -9.76
N TYR A 475 1.74 -17.47 -10.65
CA TYR A 475 0.79 -17.06 -11.69
C TYR A 475 -0.48 -17.91 -11.66
N ASP A 476 -1.63 -17.30 -11.96
CA ASP A 476 -2.91 -17.99 -12.19
C ASP A 476 -2.95 -18.66 -13.59
N GLU A 477 -4.09 -19.24 -13.96
CA GLU A 477 -4.27 -19.85 -15.29
C GLU A 477 -4.36 -18.84 -16.46
N ASN A 478 -4.55 -17.55 -16.18
CA ASN A 478 -4.63 -16.46 -17.15
C ASN A 478 -3.28 -15.75 -17.38
N GLY A 479 -2.28 -16.01 -16.52
CA GLY A 479 -0.99 -15.30 -16.49
C GLY A 479 -0.97 -14.08 -15.56
N THR A 480 -1.98 -13.91 -14.71
CA THR A 480 -2.07 -12.89 -13.67
C THR A 480 -1.05 -13.16 -12.57
N LEU A 481 -0.26 -12.15 -12.21
CA LEU A 481 0.75 -12.24 -11.16
C LEU A 481 0.12 -12.13 -9.77
N LEU A 482 0.45 -13.07 -8.87
CA LEU A 482 0.39 -12.87 -7.42
C LEU A 482 1.81 -12.67 -6.90
N PHE A 483 2.04 -11.58 -6.18
CA PHE A 483 3.30 -11.28 -5.49
C PHE A 483 3.07 -11.27 -3.97
N ALA A 484 3.95 -11.90 -3.20
CA ALA A 484 3.85 -11.97 -1.74
C ALA A 484 5.21 -11.80 -1.06
N GLU A 485 5.22 -11.18 0.12
CA GLU A 485 6.38 -11.10 1.02
C GLU A 485 6.12 -11.98 2.26
N ILE A 486 7.00 -12.96 2.50
CA ILE A 486 6.92 -13.91 3.62
C ILE A 486 8.05 -13.63 4.61
N ASP A 487 7.74 -13.41 5.89
CA ASP A 487 8.76 -13.12 6.90
C ASP A 487 9.75 -14.29 7.10
N GLN A 488 11.05 -13.98 7.04
CA GLN A 488 12.12 -14.97 7.11
C GLN A 488 12.26 -15.60 8.50
N LYS A 489 11.76 -14.97 9.57
CA LYS A 489 11.90 -15.48 10.96
C LYS A 489 10.75 -16.41 11.36
N THR A 490 9.53 -16.12 10.88
CA THR A 490 8.27 -16.73 11.35
C THR A 490 7.51 -17.49 10.27
N GLY A 491 7.71 -17.17 8.98
CA GLY A 491 6.87 -17.65 7.89
C GLY A 491 5.49 -16.98 7.80
N ALA A 492 5.26 -15.90 8.57
CA ALA A 492 4.04 -15.09 8.43
C ALA A 492 3.98 -14.42 7.06
N LEU A 493 2.78 -14.28 6.51
CA LEU A 493 2.53 -13.44 5.35
C LEU A 493 2.62 -11.97 5.80
N ILE A 494 3.55 -11.20 5.25
CA ILE A 494 3.68 -9.76 5.54
C ILE A 494 2.74 -8.97 4.64
N ARG A 495 2.83 -9.23 3.33
CA ARG A 495 2.07 -8.55 2.29
C ARG A 495 1.75 -9.51 1.14
N PHE A 496 0.64 -9.31 0.46
CA PHE A 496 0.52 -9.73 -0.95
C PHE A 496 -0.24 -8.71 -1.79
N ASP A 497 -0.01 -8.76 -3.10
CA ASP A 497 -0.77 -8.06 -4.13
C ASP A 497 -1.11 -9.05 -5.25
N TYR A 498 -2.38 -9.08 -5.66
CA TYR A 498 -2.94 -9.88 -6.75
C TYR A 498 -3.91 -9.02 -7.56
N TYR A 499 -3.64 -8.86 -8.86
CA TYR A 499 -4.54 -8.12 -9.73
C TYR A 499 -5.82 -8.92 -10.05
N GLU A 500 -6.95 -8.24 -10.17
CA GLU A 500 -8.24 -8.82 -10.51
C GLU A 500 -9.10 -7.78 -11.26
N ASP A 501 -9.91 -8.21 -12.23
CA ASP A 501 -10.62 -7.29 -13.13
C ASP A 501 -11.96 -6.80 -12.51
N CYS A 502 -11.82 -5.91 -11.53
CA CYS A 502 -12.92 -5.50 -10.67
C CYS A 502 -13.80 -4.42 -11.31
N ASN A 503 -14.73 -4.81 -12.20
CA ASN A 503 -15.60 -3.87 -12.94
C ASN A 503 -17.05 -3.70 -12.43
N GLN A 504 -17.46 -4.30 -11.31
CA GLN A 504 -18.84 -4.28 -10.80
C GLN A 504 -18.91 -4.22 -9.27
N ASN A 505 -19.91 -3.54 -8.71
CA ASN A 505 -20.19 -3.57 -7.26
C ASN A 505 -21.25 -4.63 -6.94
N THR A 506 -20.85 -5.90 -7.06
CA THR A 506 -21.71 -7.09 -6.85
C THR A 506 -21.91 -7.38 -5.37
N PHE A 507 -20.86 -7.23 -4.57
CA PHE A 507 -20.87 -7.43 -3.12
C PHE A 507 -21.12 -6.09 -2.40
N ASP A 508 -22.01 -6.11 -1.40
CA ASP A 508 -22.12 -5.01 -0.45
C ASP A 508 -20.92 -4.96 0.51
N ILE A 509 -20.77 -3.84 1.22
CA ILE A 509 -19.65 -3.61 2.13
C ILE A 509 -19.64 -4.65 3.26
N GLN A 510 -20.82 -5.07 3.76
CA GLN A 510 -20.92 -6.04 4.87
C GLN A 510 -20.44 -7.44 4.48
N ASN A 511 -20.72 -7.90 3.25
CA ASN A 511 -20.21 -9.17 2.76
C ASN A 511 -18.75 -9.09 2.34
N ALA A 512 -18.30 -7.96 1.80
CA ALA A 512 -16.88 -7.74 1.54
C ALA A 512 -16.08 -7.77 2.86
N GLU A 513 -16.58 -7.10 3.91
CA GLU A 513 -15.93 -7.08 5.22
C GLU A 513 -15.83 -8.48 5.84
N ARG A 514 -16.92 -9.27 5.82
CA ARG A 514 -16.90 -10.67 6.28
C ARG A 514 -15.88 -11.52 5.52
N ILE A 515 -15.63 -11.24 4.24
CA ILE A 515 -14.59 -11.93 3.45
C ILE A 515 -13.18 -11.53 3.93
N ALA A 516 -12.99 -10.30 4.44
CA ALA A 516 -11.75 -9.91 5.10
C ALA A 516 -11.59 -10.57 6.48
N GLU A 517 -12.63 -10.57 7.31
CA GLU A 517 -12.66 -11.29 8.60
C GLU A 517 -12.29 -12.78 8.40
N GLU A 518 -12.96 -13.47 7.47
CA GLU A 518 -12.68 -14.88 7.12
C GLU A 518 -11.27 -15.11 6.52
N PHE A 519 -10.62 -14.08 5.99
CA PHE A 519 -9.24 -14.15 5.49
C PHE A 519 -8.20 -13.96 6.62
N LEU A 520 -8.46 -13.06 7.57
CA LEU A 520 -7.64 -12.88 8.78
C LEU A 520 -7.65 -14.15 9.65
N ASP A 521 -8.83 -14.74 9.88
CA ASP A 521 -9.03 -16.03 10.56
C ASP A 521 -8.20 -17.17 9.92
N LYS A 522 -8.15 -17.24 8.58
CA LYS A 522 -7.37 -18.26 7.84
C LYS A 522 -5.87 -18.11 8.03
N LEU A 523 -5.38 -16.89 8.17
CA LEU A 523 -3.97 -16.58 8.39
C LEU A 523 -3.55 -16.68 9.87
N GLY A 524 -4.51 -16.55 10.80
CA GLY A 524 -4.29 -16.62 12.25
C GLY A 524 -4.14 -15.26 12.93
N TYR A 525 -4.63 -14.19 12.30
CA TYR A 525 -4.79 -12.87 12.94
C TYR A 525 -6.12 -12.89 13.72
N ASP A 526 -6.07 -13.53 14.88
CA ASP A 526 -7.20 -13.60 15.82
C ASP A 526 -7.54 -12.22 16.40
N ASP A 527 -8.81 -12.02 16.75
CA ASP A 527 -9.30 -10.86 17.53
C ASP A 527 -8.95 -9.48 16.93
N MET A 528 -9.23 -9.36 15.63
CA MET A 528 -9.09 -8.12 14.84
C MET A 528 -10.46 -7.46 14.58
N GLU A 529 -10.61 -6.16 14.88
CA GLU A 529 -11.82 -5.37 14.56
C GLU A 529 -11.55 -4.38 13.42
N VAL A 530 -12.50 -4.20 12.50
CA VAL A 530 -12.44 -3.10 11.52
C VAL A 530 -12.57 -1.75 12.24
N VAL A 531 -11.71 -0.79 11.89
CA VAL A 531 -11.84 0.59 12.38
C VAL A 531 -12.25 1.57 11.28
N ARG A 532 -11.82 1.33 10.04
CA ARG A 532 -12.13 2.15 8.85
C ARG A 532 -12.11 1.29 7.57
N PHE A 533 -12.81 1.70 6.51
CA PHE A 533 -12.78 1.02 5.20
C PHE A 533 -12.84 2.03 4.04
N GLN A 534 -12.01 1.81 3.02
CA GLN A 534 -11.67 2.76 1.95
C GLN A 534 -12.29 2.34 0.62
N GLU A 535 -13.29 3.05 0.09
CA GLU A 535 -13.99 2.68 -1.16
C GLU A 535 -13.34 3.33 -2.40
N ASN A 536 -12.54 2.57 -3.15
CA ASN A 536 -11.97 3.00 -4.44
C ASN A 536 -12.70 2.31 -5.60
N GLY A 537 -13.84 2.88 -5.99
CA GLY A 537 -14.68 2.46 -7.12
C GLY A 537 -15.37 1.11 -6.91
N THR A 538 -14.62 0.03 -7.10
CA THR A 538 -15.02 -1.39 -6.99
C THR A 538 -14.12 -2.17 -6.03
N MET A 539 -13.10 -1.51 -5.48
CA MET A 539 -12.23 -2.03 -4.44
C MET A 539 -12.67 -1.46 -3.09
N THR A 540 -12.55 -2.25 -2.03
CA THR A 540 -12.61 -1.74 -0.66
C THR A 540 -11.40 -2.21 0.13
N ASP A 541 -10.65 -1.28 0.71
CA ASP A 541 -9.52 -1.58 1.59
C ASP A 541 -9.95 -1.44 3.05
N PHE A 542 -9.96 -2.55 3.79
CA PHE A 542 -10.42 -2.59 5.18
C PHE A 542 -9.23 -2.48 6.13
N ILE A 543 -9.25 -1.47 7.01
CA ILE A 543 -8.24 -1.26 8.04
C ILE A 543 -8.74 -1.89 9.34
N PHE A 544 -8.05 -2.94 9.77
CA PHE A 544 -8.28 -3.63 11.03
C PHE A 544 -7.22 -3.26 12.07
N VAL A 545 -7.56 -3.37 13.35
CA VAL A 545 -6.62 -3.33 14.48
C VAL A 545 -6.92 -4.48 15.46
N TYR A 546 -5.93 -4.91 16.22
CA TYR A 546 -6.13 -5.87 17.32
C TYR A 546 -7.03 -5.27 18.42
N GLU A 547 -8.00 -6.03 18.91
CA GLU A 547 -8.96 -5.67 19.96
C GLU A 547 -8.78 -6.62 21.17
N ASP A 548 -8.65 -6.06 22.38
CA ASP A 548 -8.63 -6.84 23.63
C ASP A 548 -9.39 -6.09 24.73
N ASP A 549 -10.37 -6.72 25.37
CA ASP A 549 -11.26 -6.15 26.40
C ASP A 549 -11.85 -4.75 26.03
N ASP A 550 -12.45 -4.64 24.84
CA ASP A 550 -12.95 -3.38 24.22
C ASP A 550 -11.86 -2.29 23.97
N VAL A 551 -10.56 -2.62 24.07
CA VAL A 551 -9.43 -1.71 23.80
C VAL A 551 -8.85 -1.92 22.40
N ALA A 552 -8.78 -0.84 21.60
CA ALA A 552 -8.30 -0.88 20.22
C ALA A 552 -6.79 -0.55 20.08
N TYR A 553 -5.98 -1.49 19.59
CA TYR A 553 -4.53 -1.35 19.49
C TYR A 553 -4.06 -0.93 18.08
N TYR A 554 -4.12 0.37 17.78
CA TYR A 554 -3.64 0.94 16.50
C TYR A 554 -2.17 0.71 16.10
N PRO A 555 -1.21 0.33 16.98
CA PRO A 555 0.11 -0.13 16.52
C PRO A 555 0.00 -1.46 15.75
N ASP A 556 -1.00 -2.28 16.07
CA ASP A 556 -1.19 -3.64 15.61
C ASP A 556 -2.21 -3.67 14.46
N GLU A 557 -1.94 -2.86 13.44
CA GLU A 557 -2.84 -2.60 12.31
C GLU A 557 -2.60 -3.57 11.14
N VAL A 558 -3.67 -3.98 10.45
CA VAL A 558 -3.65 -4.85 9.26
C VAL A 558 -4.61 -4.30 8.20
N HIS A 559 -4.19 -4.29 6.93
CA HIS A 559 -5.00 -3.87 5.78
C HIS A 559 -5.45 -5.08 4.96
N VAL A 560 -6.69 -5.09 4.48
CA VAL A 560 -7.27 -6.16 3.66
C VAL A 560 -8.09 -5.58 2.52
N LYS A 561 -7.58 -5.69 1.28
CA LYS A 561 -8.15 -5.09 0.07
C LYS A 561 -8.96 -6.11 -0.72
N ILE A 562 -10.21 -5.80 -1.01
CA ILE A 562 -11.18 -6.74 -1.62
C ILE A 562 -11.79 -6.21 -2.90
N CYS A 563 -11.84 -7.09 -3.91
CA CYS A 563 -12.56 -6.92 -5.16
C CYS A 563 -14.06 -7.16 -4.98
N ARG A 564 -14.88 -6.10 -4.97
CA ARG A 564 -16.34 -6.21 -4.79
C ARG A 564 -17.10 -6.72 -6.00
N SER A 565 -16.43 -6.97 -7.12
CA SER A 565 -17.00 -7.71 -8.25
C SER A 565 -17.11 -9.21 -7.98
N ARG A 566 -16.10 -9.78 -7.30
CA ARG A 566 -15.89 -11.23 -7.18
C ARG A 566 -15.88 -11.75 -5.75
N GLY A 567 -15.74 -10.89 -4.73
CA GLY A 567 -15.64 -11.30 -3.33
C GLY A 567 -14.31 -11.99 -3.03
N VAL A 568 -13.21 -11.43 -3.55
CA VAL A 568 -11.85 -11.99 -3.44
C VAL A 568 -10.92 -10.94 -2.84
N VAL A 569 -10.05 -11.34 -1.91
CA VAL A 569 -8.97 -10.48 -1.39
C VAL A 569 -7.89 -10.35 -2.46
N THR A 570 -7.60 -9.11 -2.86
CA THR A 570 -6.62 -8.74 -3.90
C THR A 570 -5.35 -8.12 -3.32
N GLY A 571 -5.37 -7.75 -2.05
CA GLY A 571 -4.18 -7.24 -1.38
C GLY A 571 -4.32 -7.32 0.14
N PHE A 572 -3.18 -7.32 0.82
CA PHE A 572 -3.10 -7.50 2.26
C PHE A 572 -1.79 -6.90 2.76
N ASP A 573 -1.80 -6.25 3.92
CA ASP A 573 -0.58 -5.78 4.59
C ASP A 573 -0.70 -5.88 6.11
N ALA A 574 0.12 -6.72 6.73
CA ALA A 574 0.25 -6.87 8.18
C ALA A 574 1.63 -6.42 8.70
N SER A 575 2.38 -5.61 7.95
CA SER A 575 3.72 -5.13 8.34
C SER A 575 3.70 -4.38 9.68
N LYS A 576 2.68 -3.55 9.94
CA LYS A 576 2.49 -2.87 11.22
C LYS A 576 2.24 -3.85 12.37
N TYR A 577 1.31 -4.79 12.21
CA TYR A 577 1.06 -5.85 13.19
C TYR A 577 2.32 -6.67 13.49
N LEU A 578 3.03 -7.16 12.46
CA LEU A 578 4.24 -7.98 12.63
C LEU A 578 5.44 -7.20 13.22
N GLU A 579 5.45 -5.87 13.11
CA GLU A 579 6.43 -4.99 13.80
C GLU A 579 6.07 -4.77 15.28
N ASN A 580 4.79 -4.65 15.63
CA ASN A 580 4.35 -4.05 16.90
C ASN A 580 3.66 -5.01 17.86
N HIS A 581 3.01 -6.06 17.36
CA HIS A 581 2.18 -6.94 18.15
C HIS A 581 3.00 -7.76 19.16
N LYS A 582 2.51 -7.75 20.41
CA LYS A 582 3.19 -8.31 21.58
C LYS A 582 2.19 -8.48 22.71
N GLU A 583 2.48 -9.40 23.63
CA GLU A 583 1.81 -9.45 24.93
C GLU A 583 2.06 -8.14 25.68
N ARG A 584 0.98 -7.39 25.96
CA ARG A 584 1.02 -6.13 26.70
C ARG A 584 0.55 -6.34 28.13
N LYS A 585 0.90 -5.41 29.00
CA LYS A 585 0.30 -5.28 30.33
C LYS A 585 -0.85 -4.29 30.25
N GLU A 586 -1.78 -4.36 31.20
CA GLU A 586 -2.82 -3.34 31.40
C GLU A 586 -2.22 -1.94 31.29
N MET A 587 -2.76 -1.14 30.36
CA MET A 587 -2.25 0.20 30.12
C MET A 587 -2.69 1.12 31.25
N LYS A 588 -1.75 1.93 31.76
CA LYS A 588 -2.09 2.90 32.81
C LYS A 588 -3.07 3.94 32.26
N VAL A 589 -4.21 4.07 32.94
CA VAL A 589 -5.21 5.12 32.77
C VAL A 589 -5.28 5.89 34.09
N ALA A 590 -5.42 7.22 34.03
CA ALA A 590 -5.54 8.09 35.20
C ALA A 590 -6.77 9.02 35.18
N LEU A 591 -7.38 9.20 34.01
CA LEU A 591 -8.64 9.94 33.81
C LEU A 591 -9.78 8.97 33.51
N SER A 592 -10.99 9.27 33.95
CA SER A 592 -12.18 8.56 33.47
C SER A 592 -12.57 9.01 32.06
N LEU A 593 -13.42 8.22 31.40
CA LEU A 593 -14.03 8.59 30.12
C LEU A 593 -14.80 9.92 30.20
N GLY A 594 -15.37 10.25 31.36
CA GLY A 594 -16.05 11.53 31.61
C GLY A 594 -15.08 12.71 31.68
N ASP A 595 -13.98 12.58 32.43
CA ASP A 595 -12.95 13.61 32.55
C ASP A 595 -12.29 13.93 31.19
N ALA A 596 -12.22 12.93 30.30
CA ALA A 596 -11.73 13.04 28.93
C ALA A 596 -12.78 13.62 27.96
N TYR A 597 -14.07 13.28 28.13
CA TYR A 597 -15.18 13.87 27.37
C TYR A 597 -15.24 15.39 27.59
N GLU A 598 -15.03 15.86 28.82
CA GLU A 598 -14.95 17.30 29.16
C GLU A 598 -13.74 18.03 28.53
N LYS A 599 -12.88 17.36 27.75
CA LYS A 599 -11.77 17.97 27.00
C LYS A 599 -12.11 18.27 25.55
N LEU A 600 -13.14 17.63 24.99
CA LEU A 600 -13.56 17.81 23.60
C LEU A 600 -14.04 19.24 23.34
N HIS A 601 -13.92 19.72 22.10
CA HIS A 601 -14.52 21.00 21.71
C HIS A 601 -16.05 20.92 21.82
N GLU A 602 -16.67 21.89 22.50
CA GLU A 602 -18.13 22.02 22.73
C GLU A 602 -19.05 21.91 21.48
N LYS A 603 -18.49 22.02 20.27
CA LYS A 603 -19.20 21.87 19.00
C LYS A 603 -19.39 20.41 18.55
N LEU A 604 -18.60 19.48 19.10
CA LEU A 604 -18.60 18.07 18.73
C LEU A 604 -19.73 17.31 19.42
N THR A 605 -20.53 16.58 18.65
CA THR A 605 -21.53 15.63 19.17
C THR A 605 -20.93 14.23 19.21
N VAL A 606 -20.81 13.60 20.38
CA VAL A 606 -20.20 12.26 20.50
C VAL A 606 -21.19 11.15 20.10
N GLU A 607 -20.76 10.32 19.14
CA GLU A 607 -21.52 9.25 18.50
C GLU A 607 -21.19 7.85 19.07
N SER A 608 -19.97 7.70 19.59
CA SER A 608 -19.51 6.59 20.43
C SER A 608 -18.09 6.84 20.92
N SER A 609 -17.66 6.15 21.98
CA SER A 609 -16.29 6.18 22.46
C SER A 609 -15.83 4.83 23.02
N ARG A 610 -14.51 4.65 23.11
CA ARG A 610 -13.82 3.47 23.66
C ARG A 610 -12.42 3.82 24.13
N LEU A 611 -11.71 2.87 24.74
CA LEU A 611 -10.28 3.02 24.99
C LEU A 611 -9.49 2.55 23.74
N ALA A 612 -8.38 3.21 23.46
CA ALA A 612 -7.47 2.89 22.37
C ALA A 612 -6.02 3.04 22.82
N VAL A 613 -5.10 2.39 22.11
CA VAL A 613 -3.66 2.56 22.27
C VAL A 613 -3.07 3.13 20.99
N LEU A 614 -2.25 4.19 21.12
CA LEU A 614 -1.61 4.89 20.01
C LEU A 614 -0.08 4.88 20.16
N LYS A 615 0.64 4.69 19.05
CA LYS A 615 2.12 4.74 19.00
C LYS A 615 2.60 6.18 18.76
N MET A 616 2.96 6.88 19.84
CA MET A 616 3.55 8.21 19.80
C MET A 616 5.08 8.10 19.63
N GLY A 617 5.50 7.89 18.38
CA GLY A 617 6.92 7.74 18.01
C GLY A 617 7.50 6.38 18.42
N ARG A 618 8.04 6.29 19.65
CA ARG A 618 8.54 5.03 20.25
C ARG A 618 7.75 4.55 21.45
N GLU A 619 6.85 5.38 21.99
CA GLU A 619 6.07 5.05 23.18
C GLU A 619 4.62 4.76 22.79
N GLU A 620 4.01 3.77 23.46
CA GLU A 620 2.58 3.49 23.35
C GLU A 620 1.85 4.25 24.47
N ARG A 621 0.76 4.94 24.13
CA ARG A 621 -0.10 5.66 25.09
C ARG A 621 -1.53 5.16 25.01
N ALA A 622 -2.18 5.04 26.16
CA ALA A 622 -3.63 4.89 26.23
C ALA A 622 -4.29 6.26 25.96
N ALA A 623 -5.31 6.26 25.10
CA ALA A 623 -6.15 7.40 24.80
C ALA A 623 -7.61 6.95 24.70
N TYR A 624 -8.54 7.80 25.09
CA TYR A 624 -9.95 7.60 24.76
C TYR A 624 -10.18 8.04 23.31
N GLU A 625 -10.65 7.11 22.49
CA GLU A 625 -11.15 7.40 21.15
C GLU A 625 -12.60 7.87 21.27
N PHE A 626 -12.90 9.03 20.71
CA PHE A 626 -14.25 9.56 20.53
C PHE A 626 -14.54 9.68 19.04
N LEU A 627 -15.54 8.93 18.56
CA LEU A 627 -16.16 9.19 17.27
C LEU A 627 -17.18 10.32 17.49
N CYS A 628 -16.97 11.45 16.83
CA CYS A 628 -17.76 12.67 16.94
C CYS A 628 -18.38 13.04 15.59
N SER A 629 -19.46 13.82 15.60
CA SER A 629 -20.03 14.49 14.44
C SER A 629 -20.02 16.02 14.60
N TYR A 630 -19.76 16.73 13.51
CA TYR A 630 -19.84 18.20 13.42
C TYR A 630 -20.20 18.61 11.98
N GLU A 631 -21.21 19.47 11.82
CA GLU A 631 -21.78 19.97 10.54
C GLU A 631 -22.27 18.93 9.50
N GLY A 632 -22.09 17.63 9.75
CA GLY A 632 -22.36 16.54 8.80
C GLY A 632 -21.11 15.74 8.42
N GLU A 633 -19.96 16.17 8.91
CA GLU A 633 -18.70 15.44 8.95
C GLU A 633 -18.58 14.61 10.23
N MET A 634 -17.65 13.66 10.22
CA MET A 634 -17.42 12.67 11.27
C MET A 634 -15.93 12.67 11.62
N TYR A 635 -15.56 12.69 12.90
CA TYR A 635 -14.16 12.80 13.33
C TYR A 635 -13.84 11.76 14.39
N PHE A 636 -12.67 11.13 14.31
CA PHE A 636 -12.05 10.43 15.44
C PHE A 636 -11.15 11.40 16.18
N VAL A 637 -11.53 11.76 17.41
CA VAL A 637 -10.74 12.59 18.34
C VAL A 637 -10.18 11.68 19.42
N TYR A 638 -8.86 11.73 19.65
CA TYR A 638 -8.17 10.89 20.62
C TYR A 638 -7.65 11.74 21.77
N VAL A 639 -8.09 11.46 23.01
CA VAL A 639 -7.71 12.22 24.22
C VAL A 639 -6.86 11.35 25.13
N ASP A 640 -5.67 11.80 25.52
CA ASP A 640 -4.71 11.04 26.35
C ASP A 640 -5.36 10.63 27.68
N ALA A 641 -5.41 9.32 27.96
CA ALA A 641 -6.11 8.77 29.12
C ALA A 641 -5.37 9.02 30.45
N ASN A 642 -4.23 9.72 30.42
CA ASN A 642 -3.48 10.17 31.60
C ASN A 642 -3.38 11.70 31.72
N THR A 643 -3.26 12.45 30.61
CA THR A 643 -3.10 13.92 30.65
C THR A 643 -4.37 14.70 30.30
N GLY A 644 -5.29 14.12 29.51
CA GLY A 644 -6.47 14.82 29.01
C GLY A 644 -6.17 15.77 27.83
N GLU A 645 -4.99 15.69 27.25
CA GLU A 645 -4.62 16.42 26.02
C GLU A 645 -5.15 15.67 24.80
N GLU A 646 -5.66 16.38 23.78
CA GLU A 646 -5.90 15.76 22.47
C GLU A 646 -4.56 15.33 21.86
N VAL A 647 -4.48 14.06 21.46
CA VAL A 647 -3.29 13.39 20.92
C VAL A 647 -3.31 13.36 19.39
N SER A 648 -4.51 13.22 18.82
CA SER A 648 -4.75 13.12 17.38
C SER A 648 -6.20 13.48 17.06
N ILE A 649 -6.42 14.01 15.86
CA ILE A 649 -7.74 14.24 15.26
C ILE A 649 -7.65 13.78 13.81
N ILE A 650 -8.65 13.03 13.36
CA ILE A 650 -8.71 12.45 12.01
C ILE A 650 -10.16 12.56 11.50
N ASN A 651 -10.41 13.14 10.33
CA ASN A 651 -11.72 13.05 9.69
C ASN A 651 -11.96 11.61 9.23
N ALA A 652 -13.13 11.05 9.57
CA ALA A 652 -13.55 9.70 9.17
C ALA A 652 -14.08 9.64 7.72
N ARG A 653 -14.24 10.78 7.04
CA ARG A 653 -14.39 10.89 5.58
C ARG A 653 -13.03 10.92 4.85
N THR A 654 -11.92 11.20 5.54
CA THR A 654 -10.56 10.95 4.99
C THR A 654 -10.22 9.47 5.10
N VAL A 655 -11.01 8.65 4.41
CA VAL A 655 -10.75 7.25 4.03
C VAL A 655 -11.58 6.95 2.78
#